data_AF-A0AAR2JH94-F1
#
_entry.id   AF-A0AAR2JH94-F1
#
_cell.length_a   1.000
_cell.length_b   1.000
_cell.length_c   1.000
_cell.angle_alpha   90.00
_cell.angle_beta   90.00
_cell.angle_gamma   90.00
#
_symmetry.space_group_name_H-M   'P 1'
#
loop_
_entity.id
_entity.type
_entity.pdbx_description
1 polymer ?
#
loop_
_entity_poly.entity_id
_entity_poly.type
_entity_poly.pdbx_seq_one_letter_code
_entity_poly.pdbx_strand_id
1 'polypeptide(L)'
;HNMASVLHSTVSASICGCSNEQCLWTTICHLIPGVGLKQKHVGFEWGPGDILVYETNFKLQGPGFPFVHVVRKDEDIYSPILRKLFNESHHIFVGLQNIKDDMPSKNKKPQFVSVSKNYRSVIRACMEELQQVAVSTQDTSLVAQYSNQVSILLAIELIWNLCEVLFIDAAPAGILLLHLLDWVRLHKADVDEKVREVLQSESPTHHHAYWEVVISFVLQGRMDEARQILMKQANLQPASRPIYQLMDSLLQKMPIFNPGSTQTLTEFDVKWRHWHEECDRYLQDNSFASNRHLETICKILVGDEDTMLEHKELLGTWYHFLVSRLLFFHPTVKPSELHYYAQSSMDMFLDSRSAPEPLDSILLAAFEFDLHQVIKDCSIALNNWWFVAHLTDLLDHCKLLQSHNLHFGSNLREFLVLEYASGLFSHHSLWQLAVDYFDHCPEFGRVYLELQIERVPLETERKALKVLRICEQRQMNEQVRSICKIMAKRALSNNRLGSALSWSIRAKDAAFATLISERFLQDYCTRGSFSDLDLIDNLGPAMLLSDRLTFLGKYREFHRLYGEMRFTEAAKLLLSLMTAKIAPRSFWMTLLTDALPLLEQKEVNTYVHNAELQRPIYNLLINNHFKSARTTRSNRHGKHELIRDLE
;
A
#
# COMPACT_ATOMS: atom_id res chain seq x y z
N HIS A 1 -22.99 -6.84 -13.54
CA HIS A 1 -23.23 -8.29 -13.31
C HIS A 1 -22.00 -9.17 -13.53
N ASN A 2 -21.28 -9.07 -14.66
CA ASN A 2 -20.09 -9.91 -14.94
C ASN A 2 -18.79 -9.46 -14.25
N MET A 3 -18.64 -8.18 -13.89
CA MET A 3 -17.37 -7.66 -13.39
C MET A 3 -17.00 -8.21 -11.99
N ALA A 4 -17.96 -8.23 -11.05
CA ALA A 4 -17.74 -8.73 -9.70
C ALA A 4 -17.56 -10.25 -9.63
N SER A 5 -18.26 -11.03 -10.47
CA SER A 5 -18.05 -12.48 -10.53
C SER A 5 -16.73 -12.84 -11.19
N VAL A 6 -16.30 -12.07 -12.19
CA VAL A 6 -15.00 -12.27 -12.87
C VAL A 6 -13.86 -11.94 -11.91
N LEU A 7 -13.88 -10.78 -11.21
CA LEU A 7 -12.85 -10.39 -10.25
C LEU A 7 -12.70 -11.40 -9.09
N HIS A 8 -13.80 -12.01 -8.64
CA HIS A 8 -13.75 -13.08 -7.63
C HIS A 8 -13.24 -14.42 -8.20
N SER A 9 -13.51 -14.70 -9.49
CA SER A 9 -13.10 -15.94 -10.15
C SER A 9 -11.61 -15.97 -10.55
N THR A 10 -10.98 -14.81 -10.80
CA THR A 10 -9.54 -14.74 -11.14
C THR A 10 -8.62 -15.10 -9.96
N VAL A 11 -9.15 -15.23 -8.74
CA VAL A 11 -8.39 -15.70 -7.56
C VAL A 11 -8.27 -17.24 -7.52
N SER A 12 -8.84 -17.98 -8.48
CA SER A 12 -8.62 -19.42 -8.58
C SER A 12 -7.24 -19.72 -9.17
N ALA A 13 -6.31 -20.15 -8.31
CA ALA A 13 -5.00 -20.66 -8.68
C ALA A 13 -5.14 -21.79 -9.72
N SER A 14 -4.81 -21.48 -10.97
CA SER A 14 -4.75 -22.45 -12.06
C SER A 14 -3.31 -22.94 -12.16
N ILE A 15 -3.03 -24.14 -11.65
CA ILE A 15 -1.73 -24.81 -11.84
C ILE A 15 -1.71 -25.33 -13.28
N CYS A 16 -1.17 -24.53 -14.21
CA CYS A 16 -1.00 -24.95 -15.59
C CYS A 16 0.49 -25.21 -15.86
N GLY A 17 0.83 -26.44 -16.22
CA GLY A 17 2.16 -26.81 -16.67
C GLY A 17 2.33 -26.43 -18.13
N CYS A 18 2.99 -25.30 -18.42
CA CYS A 18 3.44 -24.95 -19.76
C CYS A 18 4.90 -24.48 -19.73
N SER A 19 5.68 -25.08 -20.64
CA SER A 19 7.08 -24.77 -20.92
C SER A 19 7.20 -23.71 -22.02
N ASN A 20 8.19 -22.84 -21.84
CA ASN A 20 8.80 -21.87 -22.77
C ASN A 20 8.18 -20.46 -22.90
N GLU A 21 8.96 -19.53 -22.33
CA GLU A 21 9.43 -18.23 -22.83
C GLU A 21 8.72 -17.54 -24.01
N GLN A 22 8.55 -16.21 -23.82
CA GLN A 22 8.03 -15.18 -24.73
C GLN A 22 6.52 -14.91 -24.69
N CYS A 23 6.05 -14.42 -23.54
CA CYS A 23 4.92 -13.48 -23.44
C CYS A 23 5.01 -12.77 -22.07
N LEU A 24 5.17 -11.44 -22.06
CA LEU A 24 5.28 -10.64 -20.83
C LEU A 24 3.97 -10.56 -20.03
N TRP A 25 2.84 -10.96 -20.63
CA TRP A 25 1.50 -10.80 -20.02
C TRP A 25 0.57 -12.02 -20.15
N THR A 26 1.09 -13.21 -20.43
CA THR A 26 0.37 -14.45 -20.11
C THR A 26 0.33 -14.59 -18.59
N THR A 27 -0.83 -14.96 -18.03
CA THR A 27 -1.06 -15.28 -16.59
C THR A 27 0.26 -15.56 -15.88
N ILE A 28 0.69 -14.67 -14.98
CA ILE A 28 2.01 -14.80 -14.33
C ILE A 28 2.02 -16.12 -13.56
N CYS A 29 2.49 -17.17 -14.23
CA CYS A 29 2.67 -18.49 -13.67
C CYS A 29 3.97 -18.43 -12.88
N HIS A 30 3.88 -18.04 -11.61
CA HIS A 30 5.01 -18.15 -10.71
C HIS A 30 5.33 -19.62 -10.47
N LEU A 31 6.43 -20.07 -11.06
CA LEU A 31 6.99 -21.38 -10.78
C LEU A 31 7.51 -21.40 -9.34
N ILE A 32 6.90 -22.21 -8.48
CA ILE A 32 7.41 -22.44 -7.12
C ILE A 32 8.53 -23.49 -7.21
N PRO A 33 9.81 -23.14 -7.04
CA PRO A 33 10.91 -24.07 -7.28
C PRO A 33 10.83 -25.24 -6.29
N GLY A 34 10.83 -26.47 -6.80
CA GLY A 34 10.86 -27.69 -5.98
C GLY A 34 9.51 -28.37 -5.77
N VAL A 35 8.38 -27.69 -6.02
CA VAL A 35 7.03 -28.23 -5.79
C VAL A 35 6.55 -29.05 -7.01
N GLY A 36 6.08 -30.28 -6.78
CA GLY A 36 5.45 -31.10 -7.84
C GLY A 36 6.41 -31.93 -8.71
N LEU A 37 7.74 -31.85 -8.51
CA LEU A 37 8.78 -32.57 -9.27
C LEU A 37 8.62 -34.10 -9.31
N LYS A 38 7.75 -34.69 -8.48
CA LYS A 38 7.53 -36.14 -8.38
C LYS A 38 6.04 -36.58 -8.50
N GLN A 39 5.16 -35.77 -9.09
CA GLN A 39 3.70 -36.02 -9.11
C GLN A 39 3.10 -36.28 -7.72
N LYS A 40 3.71 -35.72 -6.68
CA LYS A 40 3.16 -35.81 -5.32
C LYS A 40 2.01 -34.82 -5.18
N HIS A 41 0.97 -35.24 -4.45
CA HIS A 41 -0.12 -34.34 -4.11
C HIS A 41 0.43 -33.12 -3.33
N VAL A 42 -0.02 -31.94 -3.72
CA VAL A 42 0.37 -30.65 -3.13
C VAL A 42 -0.83 -30.13 -2.33
N GLY A 43 -0.58 -29.71 -1.10
CA GLY A 43 -1.50 -28.97 -0.26
C GLY A 43 -1.06 -27.51 -0.20
N PHE A 44 -2.02 -26.62 -0.02
CA PHE A 44 -1.75 -25.22 0.26
C PHE A 44 -2.63 -24.72 1.40
N GLU A 45 -2.13 -23.77 2.16
CA GLU A 45 -2.86 -23.11 3.24
C GLU A 45 -2.59 -21.61 3.21
N TRP A 46 -3.65 -20.82 3.33
CA TRP A 46 -3.56 -19.38 3.41
C TRP A 46 -3.12 -18.97 4.83
N GLY A 47 -1.91 -18.45 4.96
CA GLY A 47 -1.46 -17.80 6.18
C GLY A 47 -1.94 -16.34 6.28
N PRO A 48 -1.60 -15.63 7.38
CA PRO A 48 -2.02 -14.23 7.61
C PRO A 48 -1.46 -13.20 6.62
N GLY A 49 -0.57 -13.60 5.73
CA GLY A 49 0.09 -12.72 4.74
C GLY A 49 0.83 -13.51 3.66
N ASP A 50 1.28 -14.73 3.98
CA ASP A 50 1.94 -15.63 3.04
C ASP A 50 1.09 -16.89 2.80
N ILE A 51 1.21 -17.47 1.61
CA ILE A 51 0.64 -18.78 1.26
C ILE A 51 1.68 -19.85 1.57
N LEU A 52 1.30 -20.86 2.34
CA LEU A 52 2.14 -22.01 2.62
C LEU A 52 1.80 -23.12 1.63
N VAL A 53 2.79 -23.65 0.93
CA VAL A 53 2.64 -24.76 -0.01
C VAL A 53 3.49 -25.92 0.46
N TYR A 54 2.90 -27.11 0.57
CA TYR A 54 3.55 -28.30 1.12
C TYR A 54 3.13 -29.57 0.38
N GLU A 55 3.96 -30.61 0.43
CA GLU A 55 3.62 -31.92 -0.13
C GLU A 55 2.75 -32.73 0.85
N THR A 56 1.62 -33.27 0.40
CA THR A 56 0.70 -34.05 1.25
C THR A 56 1.02 -35.55 1.30
N ASN A 57 1.69 -36.09 0.26
CA ASN A 57 2.10 -37.50 0.22
C ASN A 57 3.55 -37.67 0.71
N PHE A 58 3.68 -37.91 2.02
CA PHE A 58 4.95 -38.21 2.67
C PHE A 58 5.05 -39.71 3.01
N LYS A 59 6.00 -40.42 2.39
CA LYS A 59 6.48 -41.72 2.88
C LYS A 59 7.81 -41.48 3.60
N LEU A 60 7.86 -41.77 4.91
CA LEU A 60 9.09 -41.78 5.70
C LEU A 60 10.06 -42.84 5.15
N GLN A 61 10.93 -42.44 4.24
CA GLN A 61 12.12 -43.19 3.86
C GLN A 61 13.32 -42.23 3.91
N GLY A 62 13.85 -42.00 5.12
CA GLY A 62 15.09 -41.26 5.35
C GLY A 62 14.94 -39.95 6.13
N PRO A 63 16.07 -39.34 6.58
CA PRO A 63 16.10 -38.18 7.47
C PRO A 63 15.91 -36.86 6.70
N GLY A 64 14.92 -36.80 5.79
CA GLY A 64 14.57 -35.59 5.06
C GLY A 64 13.31 -34.96 5.62
N PHE A 65 13.40 -33.72 6.09
CA PHE A 65 12.22 -32.94 6.49
C PHE A 65 11.36 -32.58 5.26
N PRO A 66 10.03 -32.52 5.39
CA PRO A 66 9.17 -32.02 4.31
C PRO A 66 9.52 -30.55 4.00
N PHE A 67 9.73 -30.24 2.72
CA PHE A 67 9.93 -28.86 2.28
C PHE A 67 8.58 -28.14 2.32
N VAL A 68 8.47 -27.15 3.22
CA VAL A 68 7.37 -26.19 3.22
C VAL A 68 7.85 -24.95 2.48
N HIS A 69 7.16 -24.59 1.42
CA HIS A 69 7.46 -23.40 0.62
C HIS A 69 6.56 -22.26 1.07
N VAL A 70 7.16 -21.10 1.31
CA VAL A 70 6.45 -19.86 1.59
C VAL A 70 6.34 -19.09 0.28
N VAL A 71 5.12 -18.84 -0.17
CA VAL A 71 4.81 -18.09 -1.37
C VAL A 71 4.18 -16.78 -0.93
N ARG A 72 4.79 -15.65 -1.30
CA ARG A 72 4.23 -14.34 -0.99
C ARG A 72 3.34 -13.89 -2.12
N LYS A 73 2.18 -13.34 -1.76
CA LYS A 73 1.36 -12.57 -2.70
C LYS A 73 1.93 -11.15 -2.74
N ASP A 74 1.98 -10.54 -3.92
CA ASP A 74 2.35 -9.12 -4.11
C ASP A 74 3.80 -8.76 -3.70
N GLU A 75 4.80 -9.44 -4.29
CA GLU A 75 6.24 -9.14 -4.07
C GLU A 75 6.58 -7.65 -4.25
N ASP A 76 5.86 -6.95 -5.14
CA ASP A 76 6.05 -5.52 -5.41
C ASP A 76 5.82 -4.64 -4.17
N ILE A 77 4.92 -5.02 -3.26
CA ILE A 77 4.64 -4.25 -2.03
C ILE A 77 5.86 -4.24 -1.09
N TYR A 78 6.72 -5.26 -1.19
CA TYR A 78 7.93 -5.40 -0.38
C TYR A 78 9.14 -4.67 -0.98
N SER A 79 9.02 -4.08 -2.17
CA SER A 79 10.09 -3.26 -2.76
C SER A 79 10.31 -2.00 -1.93
N PRO A 80 11.53 -1.74 -1.42
CA PRO A 80 11.81 -0.58 -0.60
C PRO A 80 11.62 0.75 -1.35
N ILE A 81 11.74 0.72 -2.68
CA ILE A 81 11.58 1.90 -3.55
C ILE A 81 10.09 2.20 -3.74
N LEU A 82 9.27 1.20 -4.07
CA LEU A 82 7.80 1.36 -4.18
C LEU A 82 7.16 1.77 -2.84
N ARG A 83 7.81 1.51 -1.72
CA ARG A 83 7.37 2.04 -0.42
C ARG A 83 7.25 3.57 -0.41
N LYS A 84 8.14 4.29 -1.09
CA LYS A 84 8.04 5.76 -1.19
C LYS A 84 6.81 6.16 -1.99
N LEU A 85 6.56 5.49 -3.12
CA LEU A 85 5.35 5.65 -3.93
C LEU A 85 4.09 5.51 -3.07
N PHE A 86 3.99 4.47 -2.22
CA PHE A 86 2.83 4.27 -1.35
C PHE A 86 2.65 5.36 -0.28
N ASN A 87 3.73 5.90 0.29
CA ASN A 87 3.60 6.97 1.29
C ASN A 87 3.19 8.31 0.65
N GLU A 88 3.82 8.69 -0.45
CA GLU A 88 3.49 9.94 -1.14
C GLU A 88 2.08 9.89 -1.77
N SER A 89 1.72 8.77 -2.40
CA SER A 89 0.36 8.58 -2.95
C SER A 89 -0.72 8.57 -1.88
N HIS A 90 -0.42 8.06 -0.68
CA HIS A 90 -1.30 8.15 0.47
C HIS A 90 -1.52 9.60 0.93
N HIS A 91 -0.47 10.44 0.97
CA HIS A 91 -0.63 11.86 1.27
C HIS A 91 -1.52 12.58 0.25
N ILE A 92 -1.38 12.25 -1.03
CA ILE A 92 -2.25 12.77 -2.09
C ILE A 92 -3.70 12.29 -1.89
N PHE A 93 -3.89 11.01 -1.58
CA PHE A 93 -5.22 10.43 -1.34
C PHE A 93 -5.92 11.12 -0.18
N VAL A 94 -5.29 11.21 0.99
CA VAL A 94 -5.87 11.89 2.16
C VAL A 94 -6.10 13.38 1.87
N GLY A 95 -5.20 14.02 1.11
CA GLY A 95 -5.39 15.39 0.63
C GLY A 95 -6.65 15.55 -0.22
N LEU A 96 -6.93 14.59 -1.11
CA LEU A 96 -8.12 14.59 -1.97
C LEU A 96 -9.42 14.48 -1.16
N GLN A 97 -9.45 13.64 -0.12
CA GLN A 97 -10.64 13.47 0.73
C GLN A 97 -11.05 14.75 1.48
N ASN A 98 -10.10 15.66 1.69
CA ASN A 98 -10.35 16.94 2.36
C ASN A 98 -10.92 18.03 1.44
N ILE A 99 -11.02 17.77 0.13
CA ILE A 99 -11.58 18.72 -0.83
C ILE A 99 -13.10 18.78 -0.63
N LYS A 100 -13.55 19.82 0.09
CA LYS A 100 -14.97 20.01 0.40
C LYS A 100 -15.84 20.14 -0.85
N ASP A 101 -17.01 19.50 -0.79
CA ASP A 101 -17.99 19.50 -1.87
C ASP A 101 -18.63 20.88 -2.15
N ASP A 102 -18.44 21.86 -1.26
CA ASP A 102 -19.08 23.18 -1.30
C ASP A 102 -18.51 24.17 -2.33
N MET A 103 -17.41 23.85 -3.02
CA MET A 103 -16.83 24.74 -4.04
C MET A 103 -17.58 24.67 -5.39
N PRO A 104 -17.79 25.80 -6.10
CA PRO A 104 -18.44 25.80 -7.42
C PRO A 104 -17.66 24.94 -8.43
N SER A 105 -18.39 24.11 -9.21
CA SER A 105 -17.82 23.05 -10.08
C SER A 105 -16.76 23.53 -11.07
N LYS A 106 -16.85 24.77 -11.55
CA LYS A 106 -15.88 25.37 -12.50
C LYS A 106 -14.46 25.50 -11.94
N ASN A 107 -14.30 25.62 -10.61
CA ASN A 107 -12.99 25.75 -9.97
C ASN A 107 -12.39 24.40 -9.53
N LYS A 108 -13.17 23.31 -9.57
CA LYS A 108 -12.73 21.98 -9.12
C LYS A 108 -11.93 21.23 -10.19
N LYS A 109 -12.26 21.40 -11.46
CA LYS A 109 -11.58 20.74 -12.59
C LYS A 109 -10.04 20.98 -12.62
N PRO A 110 -9.53 22.23 -12.57
CA PRO A 110 -8.08 22.45 -12.54
C PRO A 110 -7.41 21.89 -11.29
N GLN A 111 -8.13 21.83 -10.16
CA GLN A 111 -7.64 21.20 -8.94
C GLN A 111 -7.49 19.68 -9.10
N PHE A 112 -8.47 18.99 -9.69
CA PHE A 112 -8.36 17.55 -9.96
C PHE A 112 -7.27 17.22 -10.98
N VAL A 113 -7.09 18.06 -12.01
CA VAL A 113 -5.94 17.93 -12.93
C VAL A 113 -4.63 18.13 -12.17
N SER A 114 -4.55 19.08 -11.23
CA SER A 114 -3.36 19.23 -10.38
C SER A 114 -3.10 18.00 -9.51
N VAL A 115 -4.14 17.37 -8.95
CA VAL A 115 -4.00 16.14 -8.17
C VAL A 115 -3.52 14.98 -9.05
N SER A 116 -4.09 14.83 -10.26
CA SER A 116 -3.63 13.83 -11.25
C SER A 116 -2.15 14.01 -11.59
N LYS A 117 -1.72 15.25 -11.83
CA LYS A 117 -0.31 15.58 -12.09
C LYS A 117 0.60 15.26 -10.91
N ASN A 118 0.13 15.45 -9.68
CA ASN A 118 0.88 15.06 -8.49
C ASN A 118 1.09 13.53 -8.46
N TYR A 119 0.07 12.72 -8.73
CA TYR A 119 0.22 11.26 -8.83
C TYR A 119 1.26 10.87 -9.89
N ARG A 120 1.18 11.46 -11.08
CA ARG A 120 2.16 11.22 -12.16
C ARG A 120 3.58 11.65 -11.80
N SER A 121 3.73 12.77 -11.09
CA SER A 121 5.03 13.22 -10.59
C SER A 121 5.64 12.21 -9.60
N VAL A 122 4.84 11.61 -8.72
CA VAL A 122 5.31 10.59 -7.78
C VAL A 122 5.70 9.31 -8.54
N ILE A 123 4.91 8.88 -9.53
CA ILE A 123 5.24 7.73 -10.40
C ILE A 123 6.60 7.96 -11.08
N ARG A 124 6.81 9.12 -11.70
CA ARG A 124 8.06 9.45 -12.40
C ARG A 124 9.27 9.52 -11.47
N ALA A 125 9.13 10.16 -10.30
CA ALA A 125 10.20 10.19 -9.31
C ALA A 125 10.59 8.77 -8.86
N CYS A 126 9.61 7.88 -8.70
CA CYS A 126 9.85 6.48 -8.36
C CYS A 126 10.54 5.71 -9.52
N MET A 127 10.14 5.96 -10.76
CA MET A 127 10.78 5.37 -11.94
C MET A 127 12.24 5.80 -12.09
N GLU A 128 12.54 7.10 -11.93
CA GLU A 128 13.90 7.63 -12.00
C GLU A 128 14.79 7.00 -10.93
N GLU A 129 14.29 6.85 -9.70
CA GLU A 129 15.01 6.17 -8.63
C GLU A 129 15.25 4.68 -8.95
N LEU A 130 14.25 3.97 -9.47
CA LEU A 130 14.40 2.57 -9.89
C LEU A 130 15.44 2.43 -11.00
N GLN A 131 15.44 3.32 -12.00
CA GLN A 131 16.43 3.32 -13.08
C GLN A 131 17.84 3.59 -12.54
N GLN A 132 18.02 4.58 -11.66
CA GLN A 132 19.31 4.86 -11.02
C GLN A 132 19.83 3.66 -10.23
N VAL A 133 18.97 3.02 -9.44
CA VAL A 133 19.32 1.82 -8.67
C VAL A 133 19.67 0.66 -9.60
N ALA A 134 18.91 0.46 -10.69
CA ALA A 134 19.19 -0.56 -11.68
C ALA A 134 20.58 -0.37 -12.33
N VAL A 135 20.99 0.85 -12.68
CA VAL A 135 22.33 1.13 -13.23
C VAL A 135 23.44 0.87 -12.19
N SER A 136 23.19 1.14 -10.91
CA SER A 136 24.19 0.95 -9.84
C SER A 136 24.34 -0.51 -9.37
N THR A 137 23.37 -1.38 -9.68
CA THR A 137 23.30 -2.75 -9.18
C THR A 137 24.11 -3.71 -10.05
N GLN A 138 24.97 -4.53 -9.45
CA GLN A 138 25.79 -5.51 -10.16
C GLN A 138 25.10 -6.86 -10.38
N ASP A 139 24.04 -7.16 -9.62
CA ASP A 139 23.28 -8.42 -9.72
C ASP A 139 22.29 -8.39 -10.89
N THR A 140 22.53 -9.22 -11.90
CA THR A 140 21.71 -9.30 -13.12
C THR A 140 20.25 -9.66 -12.84
N SER A 141 19.97 -10.45 -11.79
CA SER A 141 18.60 -10.85 -11.45
C SER A 141 17.77 -9.69 -10.90
N LEU A 142 18.37 -8.87 -10.03
CA LEU A 142 17.75 -7.67 -9.48
C LEU A 142 17.58 -6.59 -10.54
N VAL A 143 18.54 -6.45 -11.46
CA VAL A 143 18.41 -5.53 -12.61
C VAL A 143 17.20 -5.89 -13.48
N ALA A 144 16.99 -7.18 -13.76
CA ALA A 144 15.82 -7.63 -14.50
C ALA A 144 14.50 -7.34 -13.75
N GLN A 145 14.47 -7.52 -12.43
CA GLN A 145 13.31 -7.17 -11.61
C GLN A 145 13.00 -5.67 -11.63
N TYR A 146 14.01 -4.81 -11.44
CA TYR A 146 13.82 -3.37 -11.49
C TYR A 146 13.39 -2.89 -12.88
N SER A 147 13.96 -3.48 -13.95
CA SER A 147 13.55 -3.19 -15.32
C SER A 147 12.08 -3.55 -15.56
N ASN A 148 11.61 -4.69 -15.06
CA ASN A 148 10.20 -5.06 -15.14
C ASN A 148 9.30 -4.08 -14.36
N GLN A 149 9.70 -3.68 -13.15
CA GLN A 149 8.96 -2.68 -12.36
C GLN A 149 8.89 -1.32 -13.06
N VAL A 150 9.97 -0.88 -13.72
CA VAL A 150 9.97 0.36 -14.52
C VAL A 150 9.00 0.24 -15.70
N SER A 151 8.97 -0.89 -16.41
CA SER A 151 8.02 -1.13 -17.50
C SER A 151 6.57 -1.09 -17.04
N ILE A 152 6.26 -1.67 -15.87
CA ILE A 152 4.92 -1.62 -15.28
C ILE A 152 4.54 -0.18 -14.89
N LEU A 153 5.46 0.59 -14.28
CA LEU A 153 5.22 1.99 -13.93
C LEU A 153 5.05 2.89 -15.15
N LEU A 154 5.77 2.63 -16.26
CA LEU A 154 5.59 3.30 -17.54
C LEU A 154 4.18 3.04 -18.10
N ALA A 155 3.72 1.79 -18.07
CA ALA A 155 2.35 1.46 -18.50
C ALA A 155 1.30 2.14 -17.61
N ILE A 156 1.52 2.16 -16.29
CA ILE A 156 0.69 2.89 -15.32
C ILE A 156 0.63 4.38 -15.65
N GLU A 157 1.77 5.03 -15.90
CA GLU A 157 1.82 6.46 -16.22
C GLU A 157 1.14 6.76 -17.55
N LEU A 158 1.32 5.89 -18.54
CA LEU A 158 0.71 5.99 -19.86
C LEU A 158 -0.81 5.97 -19.79
N ILE A 159 -1.37 4.96 -19.11
CA ILE A 159 -2.82 4.81 -18.95
C ILE A 159 -3.36 5.96 -18.08
N TRP A 160 -2.66 6.32 -17.00
CA TRP A 160 -3.09 7.42 -16.12
C TRP A 160 -3.14 8.74 -16.87
N ASN A 161 -2.11 9.08 -17.64
CA ASN A 161 -2.07 10.32 -18.43
C ASN A 161 -3.18 10.32 -19.49
N LEU A 162 -3.43 9.19 -20.14
CA LEU A 162 -4.55 9.10 -21.10
C LEU A 162 -5.89 9.35 -20.41
N CYS A 163 -6.10 8.77 -19.22
CA CYS A 163 -7.32 9.00 -18.44
C CYS A 163 -7.44 10.47 -17.98
N GLU A 164 -6.33 11.10 -17.60
CA GLU A 164 -6.28 12.52 -17.27
C GLU A 164 -6.75 13.37 -18.45
N VAL A 165 -6.24 13.11 -19.66
CA VAL A 165 -6.59 13.86 -20.88
C VAL A 165 -8.05 13.63 -21.29
N LEU A 166 -8.51 12.38 -21.33
CA LEU A 166 -9.83 12.02 -21.85
C LEU A 166 -10.98 12.34 -20.87
N PHE A 167 -10.78 12.07 -19.57
CA PHE A 167 -11.88 12.08 -18.61
C PHE A 167 -11.80 13.24 -17.60
N ILE A 168 -10.62 13.54 -17.06
CA ILE A 168 -10.47 14.55 -16.01
C ILE A 168 -10.42 15.95 -16.61
N ASP A 169 -9.49 16.16 -17.54
CA ASP A 169 -9.39 17.42 -18.27
C ASP A 169 -10.40 17.51 -19.43
N ALA A 170 -10.89 16.37 -19.94
CA ALA A 170 -11.98 16.29 -20.92
C ALA A 170 -11.91 17.42 -21.97
N ALA A 171 -10.76 17.52 -22.63
CA ALA A 171 -10.45 18.66 -23.49
C ALA A 171 -11.38 18.68 -24.72
N PRO A 172 -11.86 19.86 -25.16
CA PRO A 172 -12.68 19.98 -26.35
C PRO A 172 -11.86 19.67 -27.62
N ALA A 173 -12.58 19.48 -28.74
CA ALA A 173 -11.98 19.29 -30.06
C ALA A 173 -10.96 20.41 -30.38
N GLY A 174 -9.86 20.05 -31.04
CA GLY A 174 -8.69 20.90 -31.25
C GLY A 174 -7.68 20.81 -30.12
N ILE A 175 -8.07 21.13 -28.87
CA ILE A 175 -7.16 21.03 -27.70
C ILE A 175 -6.82 19.57 -27.40
N LEU A 176 -7.78 18.66 -27.56
CA LEU A 176 -7.58 17.22 -27.37
C LEU A 176 -6.38 16.69 -28.16
N LEU A 177 -6.23 17.07 -29.43
CA LEU A 177 -5.12 16.63 -30.27
C LEU A 177 -3.77 17.12 -29.73
N LEU A 178 -3.71 18.36 -29.22
CA LEU A 178 -2.49 18.89 -28.60
C LEU A 178 -2.10 18.07 -27.37
N HIS A 179 -3.09 17.73 -26.53
CA HIS A 179 -2.85 16.89 -25.35
C HIS A 179 -2.45 15.46 -25.71
N LEU A 180 -2.98 14.89 -26.80
CA LEU A 180 -2.57 13.59 -27.31
C LEU A 180 -1.16 13.60 -27.91
N LEU A 181 -0.75 14.69 -28.58
CA LEU A 181 0.62 14.88 -29.04
C LEU A 181 1.60 14.93 -27.86
N ASP A 182 1.26 15.71 -26.83
CA ASP A 182 2.06 15.77 -25.61
C ASP A 182 2.07 14.42 -24.88
N TRP A 183 0.95 13.69 -24.86
CA TRP A 183 0.86 12.34 -24.32
C TRP A 183 1.83 11.37 -25.00
N VAL A 184 1.88 11.33 -26.34
CA VAL A 184 2.80 10.45 -27.07
C VAL A 184 4.26 10.87 -26.86
N ARG A 185 4.55 12.17 -26.89
CA ARG A 185 5.91 12.69 -26.67
C ARG A 185 6.46 12.28 -25.31
N LEU A 186 5.65 12.41 -24.26
CA LEU A 186 6.05 12.08 -22.89
C LEU A 186 6.38 10.59 -22.69
N HIS A 187 5.76 9.70 -23.45
CA HIS A 187 5.95 8.24 -23.31
C HIS A 187 6.86 7.65 -24.38
N LYS A 188 7.54 8.48 -25.18
CA LYS A 188 8.46 8.05 -26.24
C LYS A 188 9.77 8.84 -26.21
N ALA A 189 10.58 8.59 -25.19
CA ALA A 189 11.85 9.26 -24.95
C ALA A 189 12.98 8.86 -25.93
N ASP A 190 12.84 7.73 -26.64
CA ASP A 190 13.88 7.20 -27.54
C ASP A 190 14.31 8.19 -28.64
N VAL A 191 13.38 9.04 -29.09
CA VAL A 191 13.68 10.03 -30.14
C VAL A 191 14.64 11.10 -29.62
N ASP A 192 14.47 11.56 -28.38
CA ASP A 192 15.35 12.59 -27.80
C ASP A 192 16.76 12.06 -27.52
N GLU A 193 16.90 10.77 -27.18
CA GLU A 193 18.22 10.14 -27.04
C GLU A 193 18.92 9.99 -28.39
N LYS A 194 18.21 9.49 -29.42
CA LYS A 194 18.74 9.42 -30.80
C LYS A 194 19.14 10.79 -31.35
N VAL A 195 18.36 11.84 -31.04
CA VAL A 195 18.70 13.23 -31.39
C VAL A 195 20.01 13.65 -30.75
N ARG A 196 20.20 13.34 -29.45
CA ARG A 196 21.43 13.66 -28.73
C ARG A 196 22.63 12.97 -29.36
N GLU A 197 22.51 11.68 -29.70
CA GLU A 197 23.57 10.92 -30.39
C GLU A 197 23.94 11.55 -31.76
N VAL A 198 22.93 11.87 -32.57
CA VAL A 198 23.14 12.49 -33.89
C VAL A 198 23.80 13.86 -33.78
N LEU A 199 23.39 14.69 -32.81
CA LEU A 199 23.95 16.02 -32.61
C LEU A 199 25.37 16.00 -31.99
N GLN A 200 25.72 14.96 -31.23
CA GLN A 200 27.05 14.77 -30.66
C GLN A 200 28.05 14.17 -31.66
N SER A 201 27.57 13.60 -32.77
CA SER A 201 28.43 13.10 -33.84
C SER A 201 29.26 14.21 -34.49
N GLU A 202 30.48 13.88 -34.92
CA GLU A 202 31.39 14.80 -35.64
C GLU A 202 30.76 15.34 -36.95
N SER A 203 29.85 14.58 -37.56
CA SER A 203 29.10 15.00 -38.76
C SER A 203 27.62 14.60 -38.68
N PRO A 204 26.77 15.42 -38.02
CA PRO A 204 25.37 15.07 -37.79
C PRO A 204 24.58 14.74 -39.05
N THR A 205 24.91 15.38 -40.17
CA THR A 205 24.23 15.22 -41.47
C THR A 205 24.57 13.94 -42.23
N HIS A 206 25.65 13.26 -41.87
CA HIS A 206 26.05 11.98 -42.45
C HIS A 206 25.75 10.81 -41.50
N HIS A 207 25.16 11.10 -40.33
CA HIS A 207 24.79 10.08 -39.37
C HIS A 207 23.67 9.19 -39.94
N HIS A 208 23.77 7.88 -39.72
CA HIS A 208 22.80 6.90 -40.24
C HIS A 208 21.36 7.21 -39.79
N ALA A 209 21.18 7.67 -38.55
CA ALA A 209 19.89 8.02 -37.98
C ALA A 209 19.42 9.47 -38.29
N TYR A 210 20.14 10.25 -39.10
CA TYR A 210 19.79 11.66 -39.36
C TYR A 210 18.35 11.82 -39.91
N TRP A 211 18.02 11.08 -40.98
CA TRP A 211 16.70 11.15 -41.59
C TRP A 211 15.62 10.49 -40.73
N GLU A 212 15.97 9.45 -39.96
CA GLU A 212 15.06 8.85 -38.97
C GLU A 212 14.63 9.87 -37.92
N VAL A 213 15.56 10.71 -37.44
CA VAL A 213 15.28 11.79 -36.49
C VAL A 213 14.38 12.86 -37.10
N VAL A 214 14.68 13.30 -38.34
CA VAL A 214 13.85 14.32 -39.01
C VAL A 214 12.42 13.80 -39.22
N ILE A 215 12.26 12.57 -39.70
CA ILE A 215 10.95 11.95 -39.91
C ILE A 215 10.24 11.75 -38.57
N SER A 216 10.95 11.34 -37.52
CA SER A 216 10.39 11.20 -36.17
C SER A 216 9.85 12.53 -35.63
N PHE A 217 10.55 13.65 -35.85
CA PHE A 217 10.05 14.97 -35.47
C PHE A 217 8.80 15.39 -36.22
N VAL A 218 8.73 15.11 -37.54
CA VAL A 218 7.53 15.38 -38.32
C VAL A 218 6.35 14.54 -37.81
N LEU A 219 6.55 13.24 -37.58
CA LEU A 219 5.52 12.33 -37.06
C LEU A 219 5.02 12.75 -35.66
N GLN A 220 5.89 13.31 -34.81
CA GLN A 220 5.54 13.85 -33.48
C GLN A 220 4.96 15.27 -33.53
N GLY A 221 4.85 15.90 -34.70
CA GLY A 221 4.42 17.29 -34.86
C GLY A 221 5.40 18.34 -34.33
N ARG A 222 6.69 18.03 -34.20
CA ARG A 222 7.77 18.94 -33.74
C ARG A 222 8.40 19.66 -34.93
N MET A 223 7.60 20.47 -35.62
CA MET A 223 7.99 21.08 -36.90
C MET A 223 9.20 22.01 -36.78
N ASP A 224 9.29 22.80 -35.72
CA ASP A 224 10.40 23.75 -35.55
C ASP A 224 11.77 23.07 -35.41
N GLU A 225 11.83 21.89 -34.80
CA GLU A 225 13.07 21.15 -34.64
C GLU A 225 13.43 20.39 -35.91
N ALA A 226 12.43 19.82 -36.60
CA ALA A 226 12.62 19.24 -37.93
C ALA A 226 13.23 20.28 -38.88
N ARG A 227 12.71 21.52 -38.86
CA ARG A 227 13.23 22.66 -39.64
C ARG A 227 14.67 22.98 -39.29
N GLN A 228 14.99 23.11 -38.01
CA GLN A 228 16.35 23.42 -37.56
C GLN A 228 17.37 22.36 -38.02
N ILE A 229 17.02 21.08 -37.95
CA ILE A 229 17.88 19.99 -38.41
C ILE A 229 18.01 19.99 -39.93
N LEU A 230 16.90 20.17 -40.67
CA LEU A 230 16.89 20.24 -42.14
C LEU A 230 17.71 21.40 -42.69
N MET A 231 17.68 22.57 -42.04
CA MET A 231 18.46 23.73 -42.46
C MET A 231 19.97 23.49 -42.38
N LYS A 232 20.45 22.61 -41.49
CA LYS A 232 21.87 22.22 -41.43
C LYS A 232 22.30 21.49 -42.71
N GLN A 233 21.44 20.63 -43.26
CA GLN A 233 21.70 19.94 -44.53
C GLN A 233 21.59 20.88 -45.73
N ALA A 234 20.64 21.81 -45.70
CA ALA A 234 20.49 22.83 -46.74
C ALA A 234 21.75 23.72 -46.90
N ASN A 235 22.48 23.96 -45.81
CA ASN A 235 23.72 24.73 -45.83
C ASN A 235 24.91 23.97 -46.45
N LEU A 236 24.90 22.62 -46.39
CA LEU A 236 25.94 21.78 -46.99
C LEU A 236 25.72 21.52 -48.47
N GLN A 237 24.48 21.62 -48.97
CA GLN A 237 24.13 21.38 -50.37
C GLN A 237 23.47 22.64 -51.00
N PRO A 238 24.26 23.63 -51.45
CA PRO A 238 23.75 24.89 -51.99
C PRO A 238 22.88 24.71 -53.24
N ALA A 239 23.15 23.69 -54.07
CA ALA A 239 22.42 23.42 -55.31
C ALA A 239 20.96 23.00 -55.08
N SER A 240 20.67 22.30 -53.99
CA SER A 240 19.33 21.85 -53.60
C SER A 240 18.65 22.78 -52.58
N ARG A 241 19.30 23.89 -52.21
CA ARG A 241 18.81 24.85 -51.21
C ARG A 241 17.38 25.36 -51.48
N PRO A 242 16.95 25.63 -52.73
CA PRO A 242 15.58 26.06 -52.99
C PRO A 242 14.52 25.03 -52.55
N ILE A 243 14.82 23.74 -52.69
CA ILE A 243 13.90 22.64 -52.35
C ILE A 243 13.79 22.50 -50.82
N TYR A 244 14.90 22.66 -50.10
CA TYR A 244 14.89 22.69 -48.64
C TYR A 244 14.19 23.94 -48.08
N GLN A 245 14.32 25.11 -48.73
CA GLN A 245 13.60 26.33 -48.36
C GLN A 245 12.09 26.19 -48.60
N LEU A 246 11.69 25.49 -49.67
CA LEU A 246 10.29 25.19 -49.93
C LEU A 246 9.71 24.30 -48.81
N MET A 247 10.40 23.22 -48.46
CA MET A 247 9.99 22.36 -47.34
C MET A 247 9.96 23.14 -46.01
N ASP A 248 10.94 24.00 -45.73
CA ASP A 248 10.95 24.85 -44.54
C ASP A 248 9.71 25.74 -44.45
N SER A 249 9.33 26.35 -45.57
CA SER A 249 8.13 27.17 -45.68
C SER A 249 6.86 26.36 -45.37
N LEU A 250 6.75 25.13 -45.90
CA LEU A 250 5.61 24.25 -45.61
C LEU A 250 5.53 23.87 -44.13
N LEU A 251 6.67 23.50 -43.52
CA LEU A 251 6.73 23.15 -42.11
C LEU A 251 6.46 24.35 -41.20
N GLN A 252 6.94 25.54 -41.57
CA GLN A 252 6.72 26.79 -40.82
C GLN A 252 5.26 27.22 -40.84
N LYS A 253 4.58 27.06 -41.98
CA LYS A 253 3.19 27.48 -42.17
C LYS A 253 2.18 26.52 -41.55
N MET A 254 2.61 25.36 -41.04
CA MET A 254 1.71 24.35 -40.49
C MET A 254 0.81 24.97 -39.39
N PRO A 255 -0.52 24.94 -39.55
CA PRO A 255 -1.42 25.51 -38.56
C PRO A 255 -1.45 24.68 -37.27
N ILE A 256 -1.31 25.35 -36.12
CA ILE A 256 -1.49 24.76 -34.78
C ILE A 256 -2.67 25.48 -34.11
N PHE A 257 -3.58 24.71 -33.52
CA PHE A 257 -4.74 25.28 -32.83
C PHE A 257 -4.28 26.03 -31.57
N ASN A 258 -4.68 27.30 -31.41
CA ASN A 258 -4.33 28.08 -30.23
C ASN A 258 -5.58 28.41 -29.40
N PRO A 259 -5.78 27.76 -28.24
CA PRO A 259 -6.96 27.97 -27.41
C PRO A 259 -7.01 29.35 -26.74
N GLY A 260 -5.88 30.07 -26.65
CA GLY A 260 -5.81 31.43 -26.11
C GLY A 260 -6.13 32.53 -27.12
N SER A 261 -6.32 32.17 -28.39
CA SER A 261 -6.67 33.11 -29.47
C SER A 261 -8.18 33.14 -29.69
N THR A 262 -8.72 34.21 -30.31
CA THR A 262 -10.15 34.27 -30.71
C THR A 262 -10.48 33.36 -31.91
N GLN A 263 -9.57 32.47 -32.30
CA GLN A 263 -9.74 31.61 -33.46
C GLN A 263 -10.80 30.53 -33.19
N THR A 264 -11.80 30.46 -34.07
CA THR A 264 -12.80 29.39 -34.02
C THR A 264 -12.22 28.07 -34.58
N LEU A 265 -12.76 26.93 -34.14
CA LEU A 265 -12.35 25.61 -34.67
C LEU A 265 -12.54 25.54 -36.20
N THR A 266 -13.58 26.18 -36.73
CA THR A 266 -13.85 26.30 -38.17
C THR A 266 -12.80 27.13 -38.91
N GLU A 267 -12.33 28.25 -38.34
CA GLU A 267 -11.26 29.03 -38.95
C GLU A 267 -9.93 28.28 -38.97
N PHE A 268 -9.66 27.51 -37.91
CA PHE A 268 -8.50 26.63 -37.87
C PHE A 268 -8.58 25.53 -38.94
N ASP A 269 -9.71 24.85 -39.04
CA ASP A 269 -9.98 23.81 -40.02
C ASP A 269 -9.81 24.30 -41.47
N VAL A 270 -10.30 25.51 -41.79
CA VAL A 270 -10.10 26.12 -43.12
C VAL A 270 -8.63 26.42 -43.39
N LYS A 271 -7.89 26.99 -42.42
CA LYS A 271 -6.45 27.25 -42.59
C LYS A 271 -5.66 25.95 -42.77
N TRP A 272 -6.02 24.92 -42.00
CA TRP A 272 -5.39 23.61 -42.09
C TRP A 272 -5.64 22.96 -43.46
N ARG A 273 -6.88 22.97 -43.96
CA ARG A 273 -7.19 22.45 -45.31
C ARG A 273 -6.42 23.20 -46.40
N HIS A 274 -6.33 24.53 -46.30
CA HIS A 274 -5.58 25.31 -47.29
C HIS A 274 -4.08 24.97 -47.29
N TRP A 275 -3.49 24.77 -46.11
CA TRP A 275 -2.11 24.31 -45.97
C TRP A 275 -1.93 22.89 -46.53
N HIS A 276 -2.87 21.98 -46.23
CA HIS A 276 -2.86 20.61 -46.73
C HIS A 276 -2.96 20.55 -48.27
N GLU A 277 -3.84 21.35 -48.87
CA GLU A 277 -3.93 21.54 -50.33
C GLU A 277 -2.65 22.16 -50.93
N GLU A 278 -1.94 23.02 -50.19
CA GLU A 278 -0.62 23.52 -50.61
C GLU A 278 0.41 22.38 -50.63
N CYS A 279 0.45 21.53 -49.61
CA CYS A 279 1.32 20.35 -49.58
C CYS A 279 1.01 19.36 -50.72
N ASP A 280 -0.26 19.05 -50.95
CA ASP A 280 -0.69 18.12 -52.00
C ASP A 280 -0.33 18.64 -53.41
N ARG A 281 -0.52 19.95 -53.67
CA ARG A 281 -0.09 20.56 -54.94
C ARG A 281 1.40 20.40 -55.19
N TYR A 282 2.26 20.68 -54.20
CA TYR A 282 3.70 20.52 -54.38
C TYR A 282 4.14 19.06 -54.59
N LEU A 283 3.41 18.11 -54.01
CA LEU A 283 3.61 16.68 -54.24
C LEU A 283 3.22 16.29 -55.67
N GLN A 284 2.06 16.74 -56.16
CA GLN A 284 1.59 16.50 -57.53
C GLN A 284 2.49 17.13 -58.59
N ASP A 285 3.02 18.33 -58.31
CA ASP A 285 3.98 19.03 -59.17
C ASP A 285 5.37 18.36 -59.20
N ASN A 286 5.57 17.27 -58.46
CA ASN A 286 6.85 16.57 -58.31
C ASN A 286 8.01 17.48 -57.85
N SER A 287 7.68 18.50 -57.05
CA SER A 287 8.64 19.53 -56.60
C SER A 287 9.79 18.94 -55.76
N PHE A 288 9.57 17.77 -55.16
CA PHE A 288 10.52 17.07 -54.29
C PHE A 288 11.17 15.83 -54.93
N ALA A 289 10.90 15.50 -56.19
CA ALA A 289 11.35 14.25 -56.84
C ALA A 289 12.88 14.07 -56.87
N SER A 290 13.65 15.15 -56.73
CA SER A 290 15.11 15.09 -56.65
C SER A 290 15.63 14.54 -55.31
N ASN A 291 14.81 14.52 -54.25
CA ASN A 291 15.21 14.02 -52.94
C ASN A 291 14.08 13.17 -52.32
N ARG A 292 14.28 11.85 -52.35
CA ARG A 292 13.35 10.85 -51.81
C ARG A 292 12.92 11.15 -50.38
N HIS A 293 13.81 11.63 -49.51
CA HIS A 293 13.47 11.89 -48.12
C HIS A 293 12.55 13.11 -47.95
N LEU A 294 12.74 14.16 -48.75
CA LEU A 294 11.83 15.32 -48.75
C LEU A 294 10.47 14.96 -49.35
N GLU A 295 10.46 14.10 -50.37
CA GLU A 295 9.23 13.55 -50.93
C GLU A 295 8.49 12.70 -49.88
N THR A 296 9.18 11.84 -49.14
CA THR A 296 8.61 11.09 -48.01
C THR A 296 8.02 12.01 -46.94
N ILE A 297 8.74 13.08 -46.55
CA ILE A 297 8.21 14.07 -45.60
C ILE A 297 6.94 14.71 -46.17
N CYS A 298 6.93 15.12 -47.44
CA CYS A 298 5.76 15.71 -48.07
C CYS A 298 4.57 14.74 -48.11
N LYS A 299 4.79 13.46 -48.42
CA LYS A 299 3.75 12.40 -48.35
C LYS A 299 3.17 12.27 -46.95
N ILE A 300 4.02 12.32 -45.91
CA ILE A 300 3.55 12.32 -44.51
C ILE A 300 2.72 13.58 -44.20
N LEU A 301 3.12 14.77 -44.67
CA LEU A 301 2.37 16.01 -44.45
C LEU A 301 0.98 15.98 -45.12
N VAL A 302 0.86 15.32 -46.27
CA VAL A 302 -0.42 15.07 -46.97
C VAL A 302 -1.25 13.98 -46.27
N GLY A 303 -0.67 13.26 -45.30
CA GLY A 303 -1.37 12.22 -44.56
C GLY A 303 -1.50 10.90 -45.33
N ASP A 304 -0.52 10.58 -46.18
CA ASP A 304 -0.45 9.28 -46.84
C ASP A 304 -0.19 8.15 -45.82
N GLU A 305 -1.25 7.40 -45.51
CA GLU A 305 -1.24 6.35 -44.49
C GLU A 305 -0.21 5.26 -44.81
N ASP A 306 -0.04 4.90 -46.09
CA ASP A 306 0.91 3.88 -46.52
C ASP A 306 2.36 4.30 -46.24
N THR A 307 2.74 5.54 -46.59
CA THR A 307 4.07 6.08 -46.29
C THR A 307 4.34 6.14 -44.78
N MET A 308 3.33 6.43 -43.95
CA MET A 308 3.49 6.40 -42.49
C MET A 308 3.70 4.98 -41.97
N LEU A 309 3.01 3.99 -42.54
CA LEU A 309 3.16 2.57 -42.20
C LEU A 309 4.50 1.98 -42.68
N GLU A 310 5.09 2.51 -43.76
CA GLU A 310 6.48 2.17 -44.13
C GLU A 310 7.48 2.51 -43.01
N HIS A 311 7.16 3.47 -42.15
CA HIS A 311 7.97 3.91 -41.01
C HIS A 311 7.44 3.41 -39.66
N LYS A 312 6.76 2.24 -39.63
CA LYS A 312 6.24 1.58 -38.42
C LYS A 312 7.26 1.51 -37.28
N GLU A 313 8.51 1.14 -37.58
CA GLU A 313 9.63 1.08 -36.62
C GLU A 313 9.92 2.44 -35.96
N LEU A 314 9.82 3.53 -36.73
CA LEU A 314 9.99 4.88 -36.22
C LEU A 314 8.81 5.35 -35.41
N LEU A 315 7.61 4.80 -35.57
CA LEU A 315 6.45 5.10 -34.73
C LEU A 315 6.53 4.31 -33.42
N GLY A 316 6.91 3.03 -33.49
CA GLY A 316 7.08 2.11 -32.37
C GLY A 316 5.75 1.51 -31.87
N THR A 317 4.68 2.30 -31.85
CA THR A 317 3.38 1.87 -31.32
C THR A 317 2.20 2.37 -32.16
N TRP A 318 1.09 1.62 -32.12
CA TRP A 318 -0.13 1.96 -32.87
C TRP A 318 -0.79 3.26 -32.39
N TYR A 319 -0.66 3.59 -31.10
CA TYR A 319 -1.23 4.83 -30.56
C TYR A 319 -0.40 6.06 -30.96
N HIS A 320 0.90 5.92 -31.23
CA HIS A 320 1.67 6.99 -31.87
C HIS A 320 1.21 7.17 -33.32
N PHE A 321 1.02 6.06 -34.06
CA PHE A 321 0.45 6.10 -35.41
C PHE A 321 -0.93 6.80 -35.43
N LEU A 322 -1.82 6.47 -34.48
CA LEU A 322 -3.11 7.13 -34.30
C LEU A 322 -2.95 8.65 -34.18
N VAL A 323 -2.10 9.12 -33.27
CA VAL A 323 -1.94 10.57 -33.02
C VAL A 323 -1.35 11.28 -34.24
N SER A 324 -0.37 10.68 -34.92
CA SER A 324 0.18 11.24 -36.16
C SER A 324 -0.88 11.27 -37.27
N ARG A 325 -1.72 10.24 -37.38
CA ARG A 325 -2.84 10.19 -38.33
C ARG A 325 -3.87 11.29 -38.05
N LEU A 326 -4.22 11.50 -36.78
CA LEU A 326 -5.10 12.60 -36.38
C LEU A 326 -4.49 13.97 -36.74
N LEU A 327 -3.18 14.14 -36.60
CA LEU A 327 -2.49 15.40 -36.94
C LEU A 327 -2.56 15.75 -38.44
N PHE A 328 -2.36 14.77 -39.31
CA PHE A 328 -2.26 14.99 -40.77
C PHE A 328 -3.55 14.68 -41.55
N PHE A 329 -4.54 14.07 -40.92
CA PHE A 329 -5.78 13.68 -41.61
C PHE A 329 -7.05 14.24 -40.93
N HIS A 330 -7.09 14.31 -39.59
CA HIS A 330 -8.29 14.69 -38.83
C HIS A 330 -7.98 15.65 -37.65
N PRO A 331 -7.54 16.88 -37.92
CA PRO A 331 -7.05 17.80 -36.88
C PRO A 331 -8.15 18.34 -35.95
N THR A 332 -9.42 18.19 -36.33
CA THR A 332 -10.61 18.65 -35.59
C THR A 332 -11.42 17.51 -34.97
N VAL A 333 -10.79 16.34 -34.77
CA VAL A 333 -11.42 15.15 -34.19
C VAL A 333 -12.16 15.46 -32.90
N LYS A 334 -13.39 14.92 -32.79
CA LYS A 334 -14.19 15.01 -31.58
C LYS A 334 -13.93 13.80 -30.68
N PRO A 335 -14.04 13.95 -29.35
CA PRO A 335 -13.93 12.82 -28.42
C PRO A 335 -14.79 11.62 -28.80
N SER A 336 -16.04 11.85 -29.24
CA SER A 336 -17.00 10.78 -29.61
C SER A 336 -16.58 9.93 -30.81
N GLU A 337 -15.69 10.44 -31.66
CA GLU A 337 -15.26 9.75 -32.89
C GLU A 337 -13.88 9.08 -32.70
N LEU A 338 -13.22 9.33 -31.56
CA LEU A 338 -11.84 8.92 -31.31
C LEU A 338 -11.67 7.40 -31.32
N HIS A 339 -12.63 6.66 -30.78
CA HIS A 339 -12.63 5.19 -30.80
C HIS A 339 -12.53 4.62 -32.22
N TYR A 340 -13.30 5.16 -33.17
CA TYR A 340 -13.29 4.66 -34.56
C TYR A 340 -11.89 4.77 -35.18
N TYR A 341 -11.23 5.91 -34.98
CA TYR A 341 -9.86 6.10 -35.47
C TYR A 341 -8.86 5.23 -34.70
N ALA A 342 -9.03 5.07 -33.39
CA ALA A 342 -8.16 4.21 -32.57
C ALA A 342 -8.21 2.75 -33.02
N GLN A 343 -9.41 2.19 -33.19
CA GLN A 343 -9.61 0.83 -33.68
C GLN A 343 -9.01 0.65 -35.07
N SER A 344 -9.33 1.55 -36.00
CA SER A 344 -8.81 1.50 -37.37
C SER A 344 -7.28 1.60 -37.40
N SER A 345 -6.67 2.46 -36.57
CA SER A 345 -5.22 2.59 -36.49
C SER A 345 -4.55 1.37 -35.88
N MET A 346 -5.18 0.73 -34.89
CA MET A 346 -4.69 -0.53 -34.33
C MET A 346 -4.72 -1.65 -35.37
N ASP A 347 -5.83 -1.81 -36.09
CA ASP A 347 -6.01 -2.87 -37.09
C ASP A 347 -5.03 -2.74 -38.28
N MET A 348 -4.64 -1.51 -38.64
CA MET A 348 -3.64 -1.23 -39.68
C MET A 348 -2.19 -1.43 -39.19
N PHE A 349 -1.93 -1.06 -37.93
CA PHE A 349 -0.58 -1.06 -37.38
C PHE A 349 -0.16 -2.47 -36.93
N LEU A 350 -1.02 -3.16 -36.19
CA LEU A 350 -0.77 -4.53 -35.72
C LEU A 350 -1.00 -5.51 -36.86
N ASP A 351 -0.04 -6.44 -37.04
CA ASP A 351 -0.24 -7.54 -37.98
C ASP A 351 -1.41 -8.41 -37.51
N SER A 352 -2.30 -8.83 -38.42
CA SER A 352 -3.51 -9.60 -38.09
C SER A 352 -3.26 -10.96 -37.40
N ARG A 353 -1.99 -11.34 -37.18
CA ARG A 353 -1.55 -12.56 -36.49
C ARG A 353 -1.11 -12.32 -35.05
N SER A 354 -0.84 -11.07 -34.67
CA SER A 354 -0.41 -10.70 -33.32
C SER A 354 -1.65 -10.46 -32.47
N ALA A 355 -1.79 -11.19 -31.36
CA ALA A 355 -2.85 -10.91 -30.40
C ALA A 355 -2.55 -9.55 -29.73
N PRO A 356 -3.57 -8.69 -29.53
CA PRO A 356 -3.37 -7.41 -28.84
C PRO A 356 -2.90 -7.67 -27.41
N GLU A 357 -1.93 -6.88 -26.95
CA GLU A 357 -1.47 -6.97 -25.57
C GLU A 357 -2.57 -6.44 -24.62
N PRO A 358 -2.56 -6.81 -23.32
CA PRO A 358 -3.51 -6.27 -22.36
C PRO A 358 -3.50 -4.75 -22.29
N LEU A 359 -2.33 -4.12 -22.48
CA LEU A 359 -2.20 -2.67 -22.56
C LEU A 359 -2.99 -2.09 -23.74
N ASP A 360 -2.93 -2.70 -24.91
CA ASP A 360 -3.67 -2.25 -26.09
C ASP A 360 -5.18 -2.29 -25.85
N SER A 361 -5.65 -3.36 -25.21
CA SER A 361 -7.06 -3.52 -24.84
C SER A 361 -7.52 -2.43 -23.86
N ILE A 362 -6.67 -2.08 -22.88
CA ILE A 362 -6.94 -0.99 -21.92
C ILE A 362 -7.00 0.37 -22.62
N LEU A 363 -6.03 0.66 -23.50
CA LEU A 363 -5.99 1.94 -24.22
C LEU A 363 -7.18 2.09 -25.17
N LEU A 364 -7.58 1.01 -25.86
CA LEU A 364 -8.79 1.01 -26.67
C LEU A 364 -10.05 1.26 -25.85
N ALA A 365 -10.21 0.59 -24.71
CA ALA A 365 -11.33 0.83 -23.80
C ALA A 365 -11.38 2.28 -23.31
N ALA A 366 -10.22 2.91 -23.07
CA ALA A 366 -10.14 4.32 -22.74
C ALA A 366 -10.60 5.22 -23.90
N PHE A 367 -10.21 4.91 -25.15
CA PHE A 367 -10.68 5.62 -26.34
C PHE A 367 -12.17 5.38 -26.65
N GLU A 368 -12.74 4.24 -26.23
CA GLU A 368 -14.18 3.93 -26.24
C GLU A 368 -14.98 4.70 -25.19
N PHE A 369 -14.29 5.38 -24.27
CA PHE A 369 -14.89 6.00 -23.08
C PHE A 369 -15.56 4.99 -22.14
N ASP A 370 -15.17 3.71 -22.16
CA ASP A 370 -15.61 2.70 -21.20
C ASP A 370 -14.66 2.62 -19.99
N LEU A 371 -14.91 3.53 -19.03
CA LEU A 371 -14.17 3.57 -17.76
C LEU A 371 -14.25 2.26 -16.96
N HIS A 372 -15.36 1.52 -17.04
CA HIS A 372 -15.50 0.29 -16.28
C HIS A 372 -14.56 -0.77 -16.85
N GLN A 373 -14.51 -0.92 -18.17
CA GLN A 373 -13.62 -1.87 -18.80
C GLN A 373 -12.15 -1.52 -18.55
N VAL A 374 -11.76 -0.24 -18.58
CA VAL A 374 -10.42 0.24 -18.18
C VAL A 374 -10.08 -0.22 -16.75
N ILE A 375 -10.97 0.04 -15.78
CA ILE A 375 -10.74 -0.35 -14.37
C ILE A 375 -10.59 -1.87 -14.25
N LYS A 376 -11.46 -2.65 -14.91
CA LYS A 376 -11.41 -4.12 -14.89
C LYS A 376 -10.10 -4.67 -15.41
N ASP A 377 -9.70 -4.21 -16.60
CA ASP A 377 -8.54 -4.75 -17.28
C ASP A 377 -7.26 -4.32 -16.58
N CYS A 378 -7.20 -3.10 -16.05
CA CYS A 378 -6.12 -2.67 -15.16
C CYS A 378 -6.04 -3.51 -13.87
N SER A 379 -7.16 -3.89 -13.25
CA SER A 379 -7.15 -4.78 -12.06
C SER A 379 -6.53 -6.14 -12.35
N ILE A 380 -6.69 -6.65 -13.58
CA ILE A 380 -6.19 -7.96 -13.99
C ILE A 380 -4.73 -7.86 -14.47
N ALA A 381 -4.42 -6.85 -15.29
CA ALA A 381 -3.12 -6.72 -15.94
C ALA A 381 -2.03 -6.24 -14.99
N LEU A 382 -2.30 -5.22 -14.15
CA LEU A 382 -1.26 -4.53 -13.40
C LEU A 382 -0.85 -5.22 -12.09
N ASN A 383 -1.51 -6.32 -11.71
CA ASN A 383 -1.25 -7.17 -10.53
C ASN A 383 -1.26 -6.45 -9.15
N ASN A 384 -1.35 -5.12 -9.11
CA ASN A 384 -1.41 -4.30 -7.91
C ASN A 384 -2.67 -3.43 -7.92
N TRP A 385 -3.41 -3.47 -6.82
CA TRP A 385 -4.63 -2.68 -6.60
C TRP A 385 -4.40 -1.17 -6.49
N TRP A 386 -3.14 -0.72 -6.34
CA TRP A 386 -2.77 0.70 -6.20
C TRP A 386 -3.37 1.57 -7.32
N PHE A 387 -3.14 1.20 -8.59
CA PHE A 387 -3.59 1.99 -9.73
C PHE A 387 -5.11 2.16 -9.72
N VAL A 388 -5.82 1.04 -9.61
CA VAL A 388 -7.28 1.01 -9.69
C VAL A 388 -7.93 1.66 -8.47
N ALA A 389 -7.36 1.54 -7.28
CA ALA A 389 -7.89 2.20 -6.09
C ALA A 389 -7.77 3.73 -6.20
N HIS A 390 -6.60 4.24 -6.57
CA HIS A 390 -6.36 5.69 -6.64
C HIS A 390 -7.02 6.35 -7.86
N LEU A 391 -6.99 5.71 -9.04
CA LEU A 391 -7.64 6.25 -10.22
C LEU A 391 -9.16 6.29 -10.02
N THR A 392 -9.75 5.21 -9.51
CA THR A 392 -11.20 5.15 -9.25
C THR A 392 -11.60 6.18 -8.20
N ASP A 393 -10.82 6.34 -7.13
CA ASP A 393 -11.05 7.39 -6.12
C ASP A 393 -11.05 8.80 -6.74
N LEU A 394 -10.08 9.12 -7.59
CA LEU A 394 -10.01 10.40 -8.28
C LEU A 394 -11.19 10.61 -9.25
N LEU A 395 -11.57 9.58 -10.01
CA LEU A 395 -12.70 9.62 -10.94
C LEU A 395 -14.05 9.77 -10.23
N ASP A 396 -14.21 9.16 -9.06
CA ASP A 396 -15.39 9.30 -8.21
C ASP A 396 -15.52 10.73 -7.67
N HIS A 397 -14.41 11.35 -7.23
CA HIS A 397 -14.39 12.76 -6.85
C HIS A 397 -14.72 13.70 -8.02
N CYS A 398 -14.38 13.30 -9.25
CA CYS A 398 -14.78 14.00 -10.47
C CYS A 398 -16.26 13.79 -10.84
N LYS A 399 -16.99 12.92 -10.12
CA LYS A 399 -18.39 12.52 -10.38
C LYS A 399 -18.60 11.87 -11.76
N LEU A 400 -17.57 11.19 -12.25
CA LEU A 400 -17.59 10.50 -13.55
C LEU A 400 -18.12 9.07 -13.44
N LEU A 401 -18.03 8.48 -12.26
CA LEU A 401 -18.55 7.15 -11.96
C LEU A 401 -19.96 7.26 -11.37
N GLN A 402 -20.88 6.43 -11.86
CA GLN A 402 -22.20 6.32 -11.25
C GLN A 402 -22.09 5.47 -9.99
N SER A 403 -22.60 5.98 -8.87
CA SER A 403 -22.66 5.27 -7.59
C SER A 403 -23.75 4.20 -7.59
N HIS A 404 -23.62 3.18 -8.44
CA HIS A 404 -24.43 1.98 -8.34
C HIS A 404 -23.84 1.07 -7.28
N ASN A 405 -24.65 0.77 -6.26
CA ASN A 405 -24.28 -0.24 -5.28
C ASN A 405 -24.16 -1.60 -5.98
N LEU A 406 -23.03 -2.26 -5.79
CA LEU A 406 -22.84 -3.64 -6.16
C LEU A 406 -23.80 -4.52 -5.33
N HIS A 407 -24.09 -5.72 -5.80
CA HIS A 407 -25.08 -6.62 -5.18
C HIS A 407 -24.80 -6.94 -3.69
N PHE A 408 -23.57 -6.72 -3.24
CA PHE A 408 -23.12 -6.91 -1.86
C PHE A 408 -23.13 -5.63 -1.01
N GLY A 409 -23.74 -4.55 -1.50
CA GLY A 409 -24.02 -3.34 -0.71
C GLY A 409 -22.93 -2.26 -0.69
N SER A 410 -21.80 -2.46 -1.39
CA SER A 410 -20.71 -1.48 -1.52
C SER A 410 -20.69 -0.85 -2.91
N ASN A 411 -20.13 0.36 -3.05
CA ASN A 411 -19.85 0.95 -4.36
C ASN A 411 -18.50 0.44 -4.94
N LEU A 412 -18.28 0.62 -6.24
CA LEU A 412 -17.05 0.16 -6.91
C LEU A 412 -15.78 0.77 -6.31
N ARG A 413 -15.82 2.07 -5.97
CA ARG A 413 -14.70 2.78 -5.34
C ARG A 413 -14.30 2.11 -4.03
N GLU A 414 -15.26 1.93 -3.14
CA GLU A 414 -15.04 1.36 -1.82
C GLU A 414 -14.53 -0.09 -1.94
N PHE A 415 -15.08 -0.91 -2.82
CA PHE A 415 -14.55 -2.26 -3.07
C PHE A 415 -13.06 -2.23 -3.43
N LEU A 416 -12.65 -1.40 -4.39
CA LEU A 416 -11.25 -1.34 -4.84
C LEU A 416 -10.31 -0.77 -3.77
N VAL A 417 -10.77 0.24 -3.02
CA VAL A 417 -9.99 0.80 -1.90
C VAL A 417 -9.85 -0.21 -0.76
N LEU A 418 -10.88 -1.00 -0.45
CA LEU A 418 -10.82 -2.04 0.57
C LEU A 418 -9.85 -3.17 0.21
N GLU A 419 -9.85 -3.62 -1.05
CA GLU A 419 -8.89 -4.63 -1.53
C GLU A 419 -7.46 -4.10 -1.46
N TYR A 420 -7.22 -2.86 -1.92
CA TYR A 420 -5.91 -2.22 -1.82
C TYR A 420 -5.45 -2.06 -0.36
N ALA A 421 -6.32 -1.53 0.51
CA ALA A 421 -6.02 -1.33 1.92
C ALA A 421 -5.72 -2.66 2.62
N SER A 422 -6.45 -3.74 2.29
CA SER A 422 -6.20 -5.08 2.83
C SER A 422 -4.85 -5.66 2.39
N GLY A 423 -4.44 -5.40 1.15
CA GLY A 423 -3.10 -5.72 0.66
C GLY A 423 -2.00 -4.99 1.44
N LEU A 424 -2.16 -3.67 1.63
CA LEU A 424 -1.24 -2.87 2.45
C LEU A 424 -1.20 -3.31 3.93
N PHE A 425 -2.34 -3.73 4.47
CA PHE A 425 -2.47 -4.12 5.88
C PHE A 425 -1.68 -5.37 6.22
N SER A 426 -1.55 -6.28 5.25
CA SER A 426 -0.72 -7.49 5.36
C SER A 426 0.77 -7.17 5.51
N HIS A 427 1.21 -5.99 5.07
CA HIS A 427 2.62 -5.59 5.14
C HIS A 427 3.03 -5.02 6.51
N HIS A 428 4.17 -5.50 7.02
CA HIS A 428 4.64 -5.23 8.39
C HIS A 428 4.84 -3.74 8.74
N SER A 429 5.12 -2.89 7.74
CA SER A 429 5.37 -1.46 7.93
C SER A 429 4.31 -0.54 7.32
N LEU A 430 3.49 -1.01 6.38
CA LEU A 430 2.51 -0.17 5.65
C LEU A 430 1.10 -0.23 6.25
N TRP A 431 0.84 -1.16 7.18
CA TRP A 431 -0.47 -1.30 7.83
C TRP A 431 -1.02 -0.02 8.45
N GLN A 432 -0.17 0.93 8.87
CA GLN A 432 -0.63 2.24 9.38
C GLN A 432 -1.32 3.06 8.31
N LEU A 433 -0.80 3.05 7.07
CA LEU A 433 -1.40 3.77 5.94
C LEU A 433 -2.77 3.17 5.59
N ALA A 434 -2.88 1.83 5.65
CA ALA A 434 -4.12 1.11 5.39
C ALA A 434 -5.27 1.54 6.32
N VAL A 435 -4.97 1.94 7.57
CA VAL A 435 -5.98 2.42 8.51
C VAL A 435 -6.71 3.65 7.95
N ASP A 436 -5.99 4.63 7.41
CA ASP A 436 -6.67 5.83 6.92
C ASP A 436 -7.44 5.54 5.62
N TYR A 437 -7.01 4.57 4.80
CA TYR A 437 -7.84 4.12 3.67
C TYR A 437 -9.17 3.50 4.14
N PHE A 438 -9.13 2.69 5.21
CA PHE A 438 -10.34 2.12 5.80
C PHE A 438 -11.27 3.20 6.38
N ASP A 439 -10.74 4.28 6.96
CA ASP A 439 -11.57 5.37 7.49
C ASP A 439 -12.36 6.12 6.39
N HIS A 440 -11.85 6.12 5.16
CA HIS A 440 -12.50 6.77 4.00
C HIS A 440 -13.37 5.80 3.18
N CYS A 441 -13.71 4.64 3.75
CA CYS A 441 -14.67 3.67 3.23
C CYS A 441 -15.97 3.72 4.07
N PRO A 442 -17.10 4.18 3.50
CA PRO A 442 -18.28 4.53 4.28
C PRO A 442 -19.08 3.34 4.86
N GLU A 443 -19.18 2.21 4.15
CA GLU A 443 -20.05 1.10 4.53
C GLU A 443 -19.29 0.03 5.31
N PHE A 444 -18.18 -0.46 4.76
CA PHE A 444 -17.46 -1.63 5.27
C PHE A 444 -16.11 -1.30 5.91
N GLY A 445 -15.60 -0.08 5.74
CA GLY A 445 -14.27 0.33 6.23
C GLY A 445 -14.01 0.01 7.70
N ARG A 446 -14.96 0.39 8.57
CA ARG A 446 -14.86 0.13 10.02
C ARG A 446 -14.83 -1.36 10.34
N VAL A 447 -15.69 -2.15 9.73
CA VAL A 447 -15.78 -3.59 9.98
C VAL A 447 -14.49 -4.29 9.55
N TYR A 448 -13.94 -3.91 8.40
CA TYR A 448 -12.65 -4.40 7.93
C TYR A 448 -11.52 -4.06 8.90
N LEU A 449 -11.45 -2.81 9.36
CA LEU A 449 -10.45 -2.39 10.34
C LEU A 449 -10.59 -3.16 11.66
N GLU A 450 -11.81 -3.35 12.17
CA GLU A 450 -12.08 -4.11 13.40
C GLU A 450 -11.62 -5.57 13.31
N LEU A 451 -11.74 -6.21 12.14
CA LEU A 451 -11.33 -7.59 11.91
C LEU A 451 -9.82 -7.74 11.66
N GLN A 452 -9.20 -6.77 10.99
CA GLN A 452 -7.80 -6.86 10.59
C GLN A 452 -6.85 -6.37 11.69
N ILE A 453 -7.24 -5.37 12.50
CA ILE A 453 -6.36 -4.76 13.51
C ILE A 453 -5.85 -5.76 14.56
N GLU A 454 -6.64 -6.77 14.90
CA GLU A 454 -6.26 -7.81 15.85
C GLU A 454 -5.18 -8.75 15.29
N ARG A 455 -5.04 -8.81 13.97
CA ARG A 455 -4.07 -9.68 13.28
C ARG A 455 -2.68 -9.05 13.17
N VAL A 456 -2.53 -7.77 13.50
CA VAL A 456 -1.23 -7.08 13.44
C VAL A 456 -0.24 -7.77 14.39
N PRO A 457 0.95 -8.21 13.93
CA PRO A 457 1.90 -8.88 14.79
C PRO A 457 2.47 -7.90 15.84
N LEU A 458 2.12 -8.10 17.12
CA LEU A 458 2.44 -7.22 18.25
C LEU A 458 3.79 -7.52 18.92
N GLU A 459 4.87 -7.66 18.16
CA GLU A 459 6.18 -8.11 18.68
C GLU A 459 6.76 -7.24 19.79
N THR A 460 6.54 -5.93 19.70
CA THR A 460 7.09 -4.94 20.64
C THR A 460 6.00 -4.17 21.36
N GLU A 461 6.29 -3.75 22.59
CA GLU A 461 5.38 -2.93 23.40
C GLU A 461 5.09 -1.57 22.73
N ARG A 462 6.10 -0.99 22.06
CA ARG A 462 5.94 0.24 21.28
C ARG A 462 4.92 0.06 20.15
N LYS A 463 4.96 -1.07 19.43
CA LYS A 463 4.01 -1.36 18.35
C LYS A 463 2.59 -1.54 18.92
N ALA A 464 2.45 -2.24 20.05
CA ALA A 464 1.16 -2.40 20.73
C ALA A 464 0.55 -1.06 21.17
N LEU A 465 1.36 -0.15 21.75
CA LEU A 465 0.88 1.19 22.13
C LEU A 465 0.42 2.02 20.93
N LYS A 466 1.08 1.89 19.76
CA LYS A 466 0.65 2.54 18.52
C LYS A 466 -0.70 2.01 18.05
N VAL A 467 -0.87 0.69 18.01
CA VAL A 467 -2.15 0.06 17.63
C VAL A 467 -3.28 0.48 18.58
N LEU A 468 -2.99 0.54 19.88
CA LEU A 468 -3.98 0.97 20.88
C LEU A 468 -4.39 2.42 20.69
N ARG A 469 -3.44 3.33 20.45
CA ARG A 469 -3.75 4.74 20.17
C ARG A 469 -4.70 4.87 18.97
N ILE A 470 -4.46 4.10 17.91
CA ILE A 470 -5.32 4.06 16.71
C ILE A 470 -6.73 3.59 17.07
N CYS A 471 -6.85 2.52 17.86
CA CYS A 471 -8.14 1.97 18.30
C CYS A 471 -8.89 2.92 19.26
N GLU A 472 -8.18 3.56 20.19
CA GLU A 472 -8.75 4.52 21.15
C GLU A 472 -9.28 5.77 20.44
N GLN A 473 -8.54 6.30 19.46
CA GLN A 473 -8.99 7.43 18.63
C GLN A 473 -10.30 7.12 17.88
N ARG A 474 -10.52 5.85 17.50
CA ARG A 474 -11.69 5.37 16.76
C ARG A 474 -12.75 4.70 17.63
N GLN A 475 -12.62 4.79 18.96
CA GLN A 475 -13.56 4.22 19.94
C GLN A 475 -13.78 2.68 19.80
N MET A 476 -12.76 1.94 19.36
CA MET A 476 -12.78 0.48 19.17
C MET A 476 -12.48 -0.25 20.49
N ASN A 477 -13.40 -0.16 21.45
CA ASN A 477 -13.17 -0.60 22.83
C ASN A 477 -12.95 -2.12 22.97
N GLU A 478 -13.61 -2.94 22.15
CA GLU A 478 -13.45 -4.41 22.22
C GLU A 478 -12.07 -4.84 21.72
N GLN A 479 -11.58 -4.23 20.64
CA GLN A 479 -10.25 -4.47 20.09
C GLN A 479 -9.18 -3.99 21.08
N VAL A 480 -9.37 -2.84 21.74
CA VAL A 480 -8.48 -2.37 22.82
C VAL A 480 -8.36 -3.43 23.92
N ARG A 481 -9.48 -4.00 24.38
CA ARG A 481 -9.47 -5.07 25.40
C ARG A 481 -8.77 -6.33 24.89
N SER A 482 -9.08 -6.76 23.68
CA SER A 482 -8.49 -7.94 23.02
C SER A 482 -6.96 -7.82 22.93
N ILE A 483 -6.47 -6.70 22.39
CA ILE A 483 -5.04 -6.38 22.26
C ILE A 483 -4.36 -6.36 23.63
N CYS A 484 -4.96 -5.70 24.63
CA CYS A 484 -4.41 -5.65 25.99
C CYS A 484 -4.31 -7.06 26.61
N LYS A 485 -5.29 -7.94 26.40
CA LYS A 485 -5.25 -9.34 26.86
C LYS A 485 -4.12 -10.14 26.21
N ILE A 486 -3.92 -10.00 24.89
CA ILE A 486 -2.84 -10.67 24.16
C ILE A 486 -1.48 -10.23 24.73
N MET A 487 -1.29 -8.92 24.92
CA MET A 487 -0.05 -8.36 25.49
C MET A 487 0.17 -8.79 26.94
N ALA A 488 -0.89 -8.84 27.76
CA ALA A 488 -0.81 -9.30 29.14
C ALA A 488 -0.38 -10.78 29.21
N LYS A 489 -0.95 -11.65 28.37
CA LYS A 489 -0.59 -13.07 28.27
C LYS A 489 0.86 -13.27 27.83
N ARG A 490 1.33 -12.49 26.85
CA ARG A 490 2.72 -12.53 26.38
C ARG A 490 3.71 -12.01 27.43
N ALA A 491 3.35 -10.95 28.16
CA ALA A 491 4.18 -10.46 29.26
C ALA A 491 4.29 -11.51 30.39
N LEU A 492 3.19 -12.20 30.70
CA LEU A 492 3.17 -13.29 31.66
C LEU A 492 4.03 -14.49 31.23
N SER A 493 3.99 -14.89 29.95
CA SER A 493 4.85 -15.96 29.42
C SER A 493 6.34 -15.61 29.49
N ASN A 494 6.67 -14.33 29.34
CA ASN A 494 8.05 -13.83 29.44
C ASN A 494 8.47 -13.53 30.90
N ASN A 495 7.68 -13.95 31.89
CA ASN A 495 7.91 -13.73 33.33
C ASN A 495 8.07 -12.25 33.74
N ARG A 496 7.47 -11.33 32.99
CA ARG A 496 7.43 -9.89 33.31
C ARG A 496 6.09 -9.56 33.97
N LEU A 497 6.02 -9.80 35.29
CA LEU A 497 4.77 -9.69 36.05
C LEU A 497 4.22 -8.27 36.09
N GLY A 498 5.06 -7.24 36.26
CA GLY A 498 4.61 -5.85 36.27
C GLY A 498 3.97 -5.44 34.95
N SER A 499 4.66 -5.69 33.82
CA SER A 499 4.08 -5.45 32.50
C SER A 499 2.77 -6.22 32.30
N ALA A 500 2.70 -7.49 32.69
CA ALA A 500 1.48 -8.29 32.57
C ALA A 500 0.32 -7.68 33.36
N LEU A 501 0.56 -7.22 34.58
CA LEU A 501 -0.45 -6.60 35.43
C LEU A 501 -0.94 -5.27 34.84
N SER A 502 -0.03 -4.41 34.38
CA SER A 502 -0.37 -3.15 33.72
C SER A 502 -1.28 -3.37 32.49
N TRP A 503 -0.93 -4.35 31.65
CA TRP A 503 -1.74 -4.72 30.49
C TRP A 503 -3.10 -5.31 30.87
N SER A 504 -3.17 -6.11 31.94
CA SER A 504 -4.43 -6.66 32.47
C SER A 504 -5.37 -5.60 33.02
N ILE A 505 -4.82 -4.60 33.70
CA ILE A 505 -5.59 -3.46 34.23
C ILE A 505 -6.20 -2.66 33.09
N ARG A 506 -5.42 -2.38 32.04
CA ARG A 506 -5.89 -1.71 30.83
C ARG A 506 -6.98 -2.51 30.11
N ALA A 507 -6.85 -3.84 30.05
CA ALA A 507 -7.88 -4.73 29.52
C ALA A 507 -9.18 -4.77 30.35
N LYS A 508 -9.15 -4.24 31.59
CA LYS A 508 -10.22 -4.40 32.60
C LYS A 508 -10.58 -5.88 32.84
N ASP A 509 -9.60 -6.77 32.75
CA ASP A 509 -9.79 -8.21 32.99
C ASP A 509 -9.52 -8.54 34.46
N ALA A 510 -10.59 -8.65 35.25
CA ALA A 510 -10.51 -8.93 36.68
C ALA A 510 -9.98 -10.35 36.99
N ALA A 511 -10.31 -11.33 36.16
CA ALA A 511 -9.88 -12.71 36.34
C ALA A 511 -8.38 -12.84 36.07
N PHE A 512 -7.91 -12.22 34.99
CA PHE A 512 -6.48 -12.24 34.67
C PHE A 512 -5.67 -11.40 35.66
N ALA A 513 -6.20 -10.26 36.13
CA ALA A 513 -5.57 -9.47 37.19
C ALA A 513 -5.44 -10.26 38.51
N THR A 514 -6.45 -11.08 38.84
CA THR A 514 -6.41 -11.99 39.99
C THR A 514 -5.29 -13.01 39.85
N LEU A 515 -5.17 -13.68 38.70
CA LEU A 515 -4.13 -14.67 38.44
C LEU A 515 -2.72 -14.08 38.58
N ILE A 516 -2.50 -12.88 38.01
CA ILE A 516 -1.20 -12.20 38.10
C ILE A 516 -0.91 -11.77 39.54
N SER A 517 -1.92 -11.27 40.27
CA SER A 517 -1.78 -10.89 41.68
C SER A 517 -1.41 -12.08 42.56
N GLU A 518 -2.01 -13.25 42.32
CA GLU A 518 -1.64 -14.47 43.06
C GLU A 518 -0.20 -14.90 42.79
N ARG A 519 0.29 -14.72 41.56
CA ARG A 519 1.69 -15.00 41.21
C ARG A 519 2.67 -14.04 41.89
N PHE A 520 2.34 -12.75 41.99
CA PHE A 520 3.13 -11.79 42.78
C PHE A 520 3.23 -12.20 44.26
N LEU A 521 2.11 -12.63 44.85
CA LEU A 521 2.07 -13.07 46.25
C LEU A 521 2.87 -14.38 46.45
N GLN A 522 2.82 -15.30 45.49
CA GLN A 522 3.61 -16.52 45.52
C GLN A 522 5.12 -16.24 45.39
N ASP A 523 5.51 -15.31 44.51
CA ASP A 523 6.90 -14.86 44.38
C ASP A 523 7.38 -14.20 45.69
N TYR A 524 6.52 -13.42 46.34
CA TYR A 524 6.82 -12.86 47.66
C TYR A 524 7.00 -13.96 48.73
N CYS A 525 6.12 -14.96 48.80
CA CYS A 525 6.25 -16.07 49.74
C CYS A 525 7.57 -16.86 49.58
N THR A 526 8.13 -16.90 48.36
CA THR A 526 9.35 -17.65 48.08
C THR A 526 10.62 -16.81 48.22
N ARG A 527 10.58 -15.52 47.87
CA ARG A 527 11.75 -14.62 47.84
C ARG A 527 11.81 -13.62 48.99
N GLY A 528 10.70 -13.38 49.69
CA GLY A 528 10.58 -12.36 50.73
C GLY A 528 10.58 -10.91 50.23
N SER A 529 10.43 -10.68 48.92
CA SER A 529 10.41 -9.33 48.34
C SER A 529 9.53 -9.28 47.08
N PHE A 530 8.97 -8.11 46.78
CA PHE A 530 8.17 -7.89 45.58
C PHE A 530 9.05 -7.53 44.38
N SER A 531 8.72 -8.11 43.23
CA SER A 531 9.15 -7.62 41.91
C SER A 531 8.35 -6.37 41.52
N ASP A 532 8.94 -5.44 40.79
CA ASP A 532 8.28 -4.25 40.21
C ASP A 532 7.50 -3.37 41.21
N LEU A 533 8.18 -2.92 42.28
CA LEU A 533 7.62 -2.09 43.37
C LEU A 533 6.88 -0.83 42.88
N ASP A 534 7.46 -0.11 41.91
CA ASP A 534 6.92 1.15 41.39
C ASP A 534 5.53 0.99 40.78
N LEU A 535 5.22 -0.15 40.17
CA LEU A 535 3.91 -0.38 39.57
C LEU A 535 2.85 -0.60 40.64
N ILE A 536 3.17 -1.41 41.64
CA ILE A 536 2.24 -1.78 42.72
C ILE A 536 1.93 -0.55 43.58
N ASP A 537 2.93 0.30 43.81
CA ASP A 537 2.78 1.56 44.55
C ASP A 537 1.87 2.57 43.82
N ASN A 538 1.79 2.49 42.48
CA ASN A 538 1.01 3.41 41.63
C ASN A 538 -0.29 2.82 41.07
N LEU A 539 -0.86 1.78 41.69
CA LEU A 539 -2.12 1.17 41.20
C LEU A 539 -3.34 2.09 41.31
N GLY A 540 -3.37 3.00 42.29
CA GLY A 540 -4.48 3.95 42.48
C GLY A 540 -5.87 3.28 42.48
N PRO A 541 -6.88 3.83 41.76
CA PRO A 541 -8.21 3.22 41.66
C PRO A 541 -8.23 1.84 41.00
N ALA A 542 -7.20 1.45 40.23
CA ALA A 542 -7.16 0.16 39.55
C ALA A 542 -7.08 -1.03 40.51
N MET A 543 -6.71 -0.80 41.78
CA MET A 543 -6.75 -1.83 42.83
C MET A 543 -8.11 -2.51 42.95
N LEU A 544 -9.19 -1.75 42.73
CA LEU A 544 -10.58 -2.19 42.85
C LEU A 544 -11.02 -3.13 41.71
N LEU A 545 -10.15 -3.39 40.72
CA LEU A 545 -10.47 -4.30 39.63
C LEU A 545 -10.68 -5.75 40.12
N SER A 546 -9.98 -6.17 41.19
CA SER A 546 -10.20 -7.46 41.83
C SER A 546 -9.81 -7.44 43.30
N ASP A 547 -10.47 -8.27 44.12
CA ASP A 547 -10.17 -8.41 45.55
C ASP A 547 -8.71 -8.80 45.81
N ARG A 548 -8.14 -9.64 44.93
CA ARG A 548 -6.75 -10.09 44.99
C ARG A 548 -5.76 -8.98 44.68
N LEU A 549 -6.05 -8.15 43.68
CA LEU A 549 -5.23 -6.97 43.37
C LEU A 549 -5.34 -5.91 44.47
N THR A 550 -6.53 -5.74 45.05
CA THR A 550 -6.73 -4.88 46.23
C THR A 550 -5.86 -5.34 47.39
N PHE A 551 -5.88 -6.65 47.70
CA PHE A 551 -5.02 -7.21 48.75
C PHE A 551 -3.54 -6.96 48.45
N LEU A 552 -3.08 -7.23 47.23
CA LEU A 552 -1.68 -7.01 46.83
C LEU A 552 -1.24 -5.56 47.04
N GLY A 553 -2.01 -4.59 46.52
CA GLY A 553 -1.67 -3.17 46.65
C GLY A 553 -1.70 -2.69 48.11
N LYS A 554 -2.70 -3.13 48.90
CA LYS A 554 -2.78 -2.78 50.33
C LYS A 554 -1.68 -3.44 51.17
N TYR A 555 -1.29 -4.65 50.83
CA TYR A 555 -0.19 -5.33 51.50
C TYR A 555 1.16 -4.66 51.20
N ARG A 556 1.35 -4.17 49.98
CA ARG A 556 2.51 -3.36 49.62
C ARG A 556 2.52 -2.00 50.33
N GLU A 557 1.37 -1.33 50.40
CA GLU A 557 1.19 -0.08 51.16
C GLU A 557 1.57 -0.26 52.63
N PHE A 558 1.26 -1.42 53.22
CA PHE A 558 1.70 -1.81 54.56
C PHE A 558 3.24 -1.81 54.69
N HIS A 559 3.97 -2.47 53.77
CA HIS A 559 5.44 -2.45 53.80
C HIS A 559 6.03 -1.06 53.60
N ARG A 560 5.39 -0.21 52.79
CA ARG A 560 5.82 1.18 52.62
C ARG A 560 5.66 1.98 53.92
N LEU A 561 4.49 1.89 54.58
CA LEU A 561 4.25 2.55 55.88
C LEU A 561 5.21 2.04 56.97
N TYR A 562 5.51 0.74 56.95
CA TYR A 562 6.51 0.16 57.85
C TYR A 562 7.92 0.72 57.62
N GLY A 563 8.34 0.85 56.35
CA GLY A 563 9.62 1.47 55.99
C GLY A 563 9.72 2.96 56.31
N GLU A 564 8.60 3.68 56.26
CA GLU A 564 8.47 5.10 56.68
C GLU A 564 8.40 5.28 58.22
N MET A 565 8.52 4.20 59.00
CA MET A 565 8.37 4.16 60.47
C MET A 565 6.99 4.59 60.99
N ARG A 566 5.94 4.51 60.16
CA ARG A 566 4.54 4.80 60.55
C ARG A 566 3.87 3.53 61.08
N PHE A 567 4.39 3.00 62.18
CA PHE A 567 4.03 1.67 62.69
C PHE A 567 2.56 1.52 63.10
N THR A 568 1.94 2.57 63.68
CA THR A 568 0.52 2.51 64.10
C THR A 568 -0.44 2.40 62.92
N GLU A 569 -0.14 3.10 61.83
CA GLU A 569 -0.94 3.04 60.60
C GLU A 569 -0.72 1.71 59.85
N ALA A 570 0.53 1.24 59.80
CA ALA A 570 0.86 -0.06 59.24
C ALA A 570 0.12 -1.20 59.97
N ALA A 571 0.07 -1.16 61.31
CA ALA A 571 -0.65 -2.14 62.13
C ALA A 571 -2.17 -2.13 61.87
N LYS A 572 -2.78 -0.94 61.76
CA LYS A 572 -4.21 -0.80 61.39
C LYS A 572 -4.51 -1.39 60.01
N LEU A 573 -3.65 -1.10 59.03
CA LEU A 573 -3.81 -1.58 57.67
C LEU A 573 -3.69 -3.11 57.60
N LEU A 574 -2.71 -3.68 58.30
CA LEU A 574 -2.53 -5.13 58.39
C LEU A 574 -3.73 -5.81 59.06
N LEU A 575 -4.24 -5.25 60.17
CA LEU A 575 -5.45 -5.73 60.84
C LEU A 575 -6.67 -5.69 59.91
N SER A 576 -6.82 -4.61 59.14
CA SER A 576 -7.87 -4.49 58.12
C SER A 576 -7.75 -5.58 57.05
N LEU A 577 -6.54 -5.86 56.55
CA LEU A 577 -6.30 -6.94 55.58
C LEU A 577 -6.64 -8.33 56.12
N MET A 578 -6.37 -8.60 57.41
CA MET A 578 -6.71 -9.85 58.08
C MET A 578 -8.22 -10.01 58.27
N THR A 579 -8.92 -8.94 58.62
CA THR A 579 -10.36 -8.97 58.91
C THR A 579 -11.23 -8.96 57.65
N ALA A 580 -10.76 -8.32 56.57
CA ALA A 580 -11.51 -8.10 55.34
C ALA A 580 -11.74 -9.36 54.46
N LYS A 581 -11.25 -10.54 54.85
CA LYS A 581 -11.39 -11.83 54.10
C LYS A 581 -10.87 -11.83 52.66
N ILE A 582 -10.13 -10.80 52.23
CA ILE A 582 -9.52 -10.67 50.89
C ILE A 582 -8.18 -11.42 50.76
N ALA A 583 -7.54 -11.78 51.89
CA ALA A 583 -6.25 -12.44 51.92
C ALA A 583 -6.30 -13.90 51.39
N PRO A 584 -5.33 -14.35 50.57
CA PRO A 584 -5.22 -15.74 50.13
C PRO A 584 -5.01 -16.70 51.29
N ARG A 585 -5.65 -17.88 51.24
CA ARG A 585 -5.48 -18.91 52.27
C ARG A 585 -4.01 -19.35 52.41
N SER A 586 -3.30 -19.44 51.30
CA SER A 586 -1.88 -19.78 51.23
C SER A 586 -0.95 -18.70 51.80
N PHE A 587 -1.41 -17.44 51.88
CA PHE A 587 -0.57 -16.31 52.26
C PHE A 587 -0.64 -15.97 53.76
N TRP A 588 -1.56 -16.58 54.51
CA TRP A 588 -1.76 -16.30 55.93
C TRP A 588 -0.50 -16.49 56.79
N MET A 589 0.30 -17.52 56.51
CA MET A 589 1.51 -17.77 57.30
C MET A 589 2.52 -16.64 57.10
N THR A 590 2.76 -16.22 55.86
CA THR A 590 3.64 -15.08 55.54
C THR A 590 3.13 -13.80 56.18
N LEU A 591 1.81 -13.55 56.12
CA LEU A 591 1.21 -12.37 56.73
C LEU A 591 1.36 -12.34 58.26
N LEU A 592 1.28 -13.49 58.93
CA LEU A 592 1.53 -13.60 60.37
C LEU A 592 3.02 -13.41 60.70
N THR A 593 3.92 -13.96 59.89
CA THR A 593 5.37 -13.77 60.06
C THR A 593 5.75 -12.30 59.92
N ASP A 594 5.24 -11.60 58.92
CA ASP A 594 5.51 -10.18 58.70
C ASP A 594 4.83 -9.27 59.75
N ALA A 595 3.87 -9.80 60.51
CA ALA A 595 3.26 -9.11 61.65
C ALA A 595 4.12 -9.15 62.93
N LEU A 596 5.00 -10.14 63.08
CA LEU A 596 5.79 -10.32 64.32
C LEU A 596 6.66 -9.10 64.65
N PRO A 597 7.42 -8.50 63.71
CA PRO A 597 8.27 -7.36 64.01
C PRO A 597 7.49 -6.12 64.49
N LEU A 598 6.22 -5.96 64.08
CA LEU A 598 5.37 -4.86 64.56
C LEU A 598 4.97 -5.04 66.02
N LEU A 599 4.74 -6.27 66.46
CA LEU A 599 4.36 -6.59 67.83
C LEU A 599 5.51 -6.35 68.82
N GLU A 600 6.76 -6.40 68.33
CA GLU A 600 7.97 -6.11 69.10
C GLU A 600 8.21 -4.59 69.28
N GLN A 601 7.55 -3.73 68.49
CA GLN A 601 7.71 -2.27 68.60
C GLN A 601 6.93 -1.69 69.80
N LYS A 602 7.62 -0.89 70.62
CA LYS A 602 7.05 -0.25 71.84
C LYS A 602 5.83 0.64 71.56
N GLU A 603 5.82 1.33 70.41
CA GLU A 603 4.73 2.23 70.01
C GLU A 603 3.46 1.50 69.54
N VAL A 604 3.61 0.26 69.08
CA VAL A 604 2.47 -0.60 68.69
C VAL A 604 1.92 -1.31 69.92
N ASN A 605 2.76 -1.65 70.90
CA ASN A 605 2.33 -2.26 72.16
C ASN A 605 1.34 -1.39 72.96
N THR A 606 1.48 -0.07 72.95
CA THR A 606 0.50 0.86 73.55
C THR A 606 -0.83 0.91 72.79
N TYR A 607 -0.83 0.62 71.48
CA TYR A 607 -2.02 0.50 70.65
C TYR A 607 -2.69 -0.89 70.79
N VAL A 608 -1.88 -1.95 70.87
CA VAL A 608 -2.30 -3.36 71.05
C VAL A 608 -2.93 -3.59 72.43
N HIS A 609 -2.44 -2.91 73.48
CA HIS A 609 -3.04 -2.96 74.82
C HIS A 609 -4.44 -2.35 74.91
N ASN A 610 -4.86 -1.53 73.94
CA ASN A 610 -6.13 -0.80 73.94
C ASN A 610 -7.26 -1.43 73.09
N ALA A 611 -7.18 -2.74 72.78
CA ALA A 611 -8.34 -3.65 72.59
C ALA A 611 -8.64 -4.34 71.22
N GLU A 612 -7.84 -4.25 70.13
CA GLU A 612 -8.31 -4.84 68.84
C GLU A 612 -7.38 -5.80 68.08
N LEU A 613 -6.13 -6.04 68.50
CA LEU A 613 -5.18 -6.91 67.75
C LEU A 613 -5.07 -8.35 68.27
N GLN A 614 -5.20 -8.60 69.57
CA GLN A 614 -5.05 -9.96 70.12
C GLN A 614 -6.18 -10.91 69.70
N ARG A 615 -7.45 -10.47 69.74
CA ARG A 615 -8.60 -11.33 69.42
C ARG A 615 -8.59 -11.89 67.99
N PRO A 616 -8.30 -11.11 66.94
CA PRO A 616 -8.27 -11.63 65.56
C PRO A 616 -7.09 -12.57 65.32
N ILE A 617 -5.90 -12.23 65.82
CA ILE A 617 -4.70 -13.07 65.71
C ILE A 617 -4.92 -14.41 66.44
N TYR A 618 -5.45 -14.36 67.67
CA TYR A 618 -5.75 -15.55 68.48
C TYR A 618 -6.87 -16.40 67.85
N ASN A 619 -7.95 -15.78 67.36
CA ASN A 619 -9.04 -16.49 66.67
C ASN A 619 -8.61 -17.10 65.32
N LEU A 620 -7.65 -16.50 64.61
CA LEU A 620 -7.10 -17.01 63.35
C LEU A 620 -6.09 -18.14 63.57
N LEU A 621 -5.22 -18.02 64.58
CA LEU A 621 -4.34 -19.10 65.01
C LEU A 621 -5.15 -20.34 65.41
N ILE A 622 -6.22 -20.17 66.20
CA ILE A 622 -7.12 -21.25 66.60
C ILE A 622 -7.87 -21.84 65.38
N ASN A 623 -8.47 -21.02 64.52
CA ASN A 623 -9.27 -21.54 63.39
C ASN A 623 -8.44 -22.21 62.29
N ASN A 624 -7.21 -21.76 62.02
CA ASN A 624 -6.33 -22.39 61.04
C ASN A 624 -5.64 -23.65 61.58
N HIS A 625 -5.31 -23.71 62.89
CA HIS A 625 -4.83 -24.95 63.53
C HIS A 625 -5.86 -26.09 63.40
N PHE A 626 -7.15 -25.78 63.58
CA PHE A 626 -8.22 -26.79 63.51
C PHE A 626 -8.55 -27.28 62.09
N LYS A 627 -8.28 -26.48 61.03
CA LYS A 627 -8.46 -26.93 59.64
C LYS A 627 -7.27 -27.73 59.11
N SER A 628 -6.03 -27.36 59.45
CA SER A 628 -4.83 -28.13 59.08
C SER A 628 -4.79 -29.50 59.76
N ALA A 629 -5.22 -29.58 61.03
CA ALA A 629 -5.26 -30.84 61.79
C ALA A 629 -6.27 -31.89 61.26
N ARG A 630 -7.21 -31.52 60.37
CA ARG A 630 -8.10 -32.49 59.70
C ARG A 630 -7.46 -33.18 58.50
N THR A 631 -6.37 -32.65 57.95
CA THR A 631 -5.70 -33.20 56.75
C THR A 631 -4.43 -34.00 57.03
N THR A 632 -3.87 -33.96 58.24
CA THR A 632 -2.64 -34.69 58.58
C THR A 632 -2.79 -35.51 59.86
N ARG A 633 -3.46 -36.65 59.74
CA ARG A 633 -3.38 -37.77 60.70
C ARG A 633 -2.14 -38.62 60.39
N SER A 634 -0.95 -38.07 60.61
CA SER A 634 0.30 -38.84 60.69
C SER A 634 1.38 -37.96 61.31
N ASN A 635 2.19 -38.54 62.20
CA ASN A 635 3.28 -37.95 63.00
C ASN A 635 2.90 -37.18 64.27
N ARG A 636 3.06 -37.90 65.39
CA ARG A 636 2.78 -37.48 66.78
C ARG A 636 4.03 -37.15 67.60
N HIS A 637 5.20 -36.89 67.01
CA HIS A 637 6.44 -36.70 67.78
C HIS A 637 7.10 -35.31 67.71
N GLY A 638 6.60 -34.37 66.90
CA GLY A 638 7.14 -33.00 66.82
C GLY A 638 6.31 -31.92 67.53
N LYS A 639 5.28 -32.29 68.29
CA LYS A 639 4.26 -31.34 68.79
C LYS A 639 4.57 -30.68 70.15
N HIS A 640 5.61 -31.12 70.85
CA HIS A 640 5.88 -30.66 72.23
C HIS A 640 6.90 -29.52 72.35
N GLU A 641 7.67 -29.19 71.31
CA GLU A 641 8.66 -28.11 71.39
C GLU A 641 8.10 -26.72 71.04
N LEU A 642 7.12 -26.62 70.13
CA LEU A 642 6.60 -25.32 69.69
C LEU A 642 5.61 -24.64 70.67
N ILE A 643 5.11 -25.36 71.67
CA ILE A 643 4.19 -24.79 72.67
C ILE A 643 4.96 -23.99 73.74
N ARG A 644 6.26 -24.23 73.89
CA ARG A 644 7.07 -23.59 74.93
C ARG A 644 7.62 -22.21 74.56
N ASP A 645 7.64 -21.88 73.27
CA ASP A 645 8.15 -20.59 72.77
C ASP A 645 7.02 -19.58 72.49
N LEU A 646 5.75 -19.96 72.75
CA LEU A 646 4.55 -19.14 72.50
C LEU A 646 3.75 -18.78 73.76
N GLU A 647 4.17 -19.25 74.95
CA GLU A 647 3.78 -18.69 76.25
C GLU A 647 4.84 -17.69 76.70
#